data_AF-A0A9W7CFN6-F1
#
_entry.id   AF-A0A9W7CFN6-F1
#
_cell.length_a   1.000
_cell.length_b   1.000
_cell.length_c   1.000
_cell.angle_alpha   90.00
_cell.angle_beta   90.00
_cell.angle_gamma   90.00
#
_symmetry.space_group_name_H-M   'P 1'
#
loop_
_entity.id
_entity.type
_entity.pdbx_description
1 polymer ?
#
loop_
_entity_poly.entity_id
_entity_poly.type
_entity_poly.pdbx_seq_one_letter_code
_entity_poly.pdbx_strand_id
1 'polypeptide(L)'
;MMRSLIVASAFGAVAAVDLSSMVDTLSPISRALFPADNDDALMGSRLLFDVECSAFITPGPEGFGNYSQVSGGEKIALDSLKEFRGADVSWFKEVFDAMMIVNCENDKDNEERYINETLTEKADCDGIAPSDSAPQSGMCEVKPNCYWSKAESGQPRGTEYSEDEAIEAKKLVEEYAISVGKYLAGPIVAGVLNFVFTIFYCCFRCICRLKCCGARPRMTPYKSWEIFLPVFFFTVFAFGMIVTGSQANNGNTKVTTALDNIFTTIDKGATDLQFFFGTAGRPIKGVAETVSDAVAEVQGIVDSSSWVGDDMDGIVARFQTFSTNYNSVLASVGQDAALTAVVDGMSDTVDPIVTSVEELLGTLSTGLVEVEEPIKEAATSATDQISAMNDTITQLKSDMDGFKETNDSMSQIRQAGVLAIFAVALAFVALGFVGVISAFTPCKFDDYLEFLLHFTWLFGAVIGTVTFIVGGVALVLSIGWSDMCVFMDIVKEDFSVLGEQAGTGLNACYNDTALLVAFNMTKQLDFAGPLEEQLAATQDVDISSSFSSITGPVTDMAAEITAIALTDIGGVDLVDSLAQLTDSEATFRQTVDDAATVGTYDAQANSDKCCYDFSILEANILEPWTGFTNADTLSCDSSVLKSRVSTETPKQYIARVFSLTACSDNYSFDNANIHTLYDQMYDTVIARDGMLADLGDATYCASNTCPTPELGHSTSIMDALADYEGKMTTLMSDFDTMGNNMVGDLVNHVNDFVCNMKCGFLAAFMDELQDNWCVDLLSGFLDIALSLVLLACFNIPVCMCAAILVNRFRGKWRCGIGSLVLAGADEGGRVVGSGKYDAPDGEGASEEAAPVIEMPEVAKDDGDMA
;
A
#
# COMPACT_ATOMS: atom_id res chain seq x y z
N MET A 1 -17.90 8.28 29.31
CA MET A 1 -18.88 9.38 29.51
C MET A 1 -20.31 8.92 29.82
N MET A 2 -21.03 8.22 28.93
CA MET A 2 -22.46 7.85 29.13
C MET A 2 -22.71 6.91 30.34
N ARG A 3 -21.82 5.94 30.60
CA ARG A 3 -21.95 4.99 31.74
C ARG A 3 -21.82 5.71 33.10
N SER A 4 -20.84 6.60 33.25
CA SER A 4 -20.59 7.36 34.49
C SER A 4 -21.62 8.48 34.73
N LEU A 5 -22.11 9.14 33.66
CA LEU A 5 -23.14 10.18 33.77
C LEU A 5 -24.53 9.62 34.13
N ILE A 6 -24.87 8.41 33.66
CA ILE A 6 -26.14 7.76 34.01
C ILE A 6 -26.10 7.23 35.46
N VAL A 7 -24.98 6.65 35.91
CA VAL A 7 -24.82 6.21 37.32
C VAL A 7 -24.85 7.40 38.30
N ALA A 8 -24.25 8.54 37.94
CA ALA A 8 -24.32 9.76 38.73
C ALA A 8 -25.73 10.39 38.77
N SER A 9 -26.54 10.22 37.72
CA SER A 9 -27.94 10.67 37.69
C SER A 9 -28.91 9.72 38.39
N ALA A 10 -28.57 8.43 38.50
CA ALA A 10 -29.39 7.41 39.15
C ALA A 10 -29.24 7.36 40.67
N PHE A 11 -28.11 7.82 41.23
CA PHE A 11 -27.89 7.93 42.67
C PHE A 11 -27.88 9.39 43.11
N GLY A 12 -29.04 9.86 43.60
CA GLY A 12 -29.18 11.14 44.26
C GLY A 12 -28.38 11.21 45.56
N ALA A 13 -27.11 11.56 45.47
CA ALA A 13 -26.32 12.07 46.58
C ALA A 13 -25.56 13.31 46.12
N VAL A 14 -26.03 14.47 46.59
CA VAL A 14 -25.33 15.76 46.49
C VAL A 14 -24.05 15.66 47.32
N ALA A 15 -22.92 15.34 46.69
CA ALA A 15 -21.59 15.58 47.24
C ALA A 15 -20.60 15.78 46.08
N ALA A 16 -19.99 16.97 46.04
CA ALA A 16 -18.83 17.38 45.26
C ALA A 16 -18.56 16.60 43.96
N VAL A 17 -19.00 17.16 42.84
CA VAL A 17 -18.41 16.83 41.53
C VAL A 17 -16.96 17.31 41.57
N ASP A 18 -16.04 16.36 41.74
CA ASP A 18 -14.61 16.60 41.59
C ASP A 18 -14.31 16.81 40.11
N LEU A 19 -13.76 17.97 39.75
CA LEU A 19 -13.35 18.29 38.38
C LEU A 19 -12.31 17.30 37.84
N SER A 20 -11.53 16.63 38.70
CA SER A 20 -10.58 15.58 38.28
C SER A 20 -11.30 14.39 37.61
N SER A 21 -12.51 14.05 38.08
CA SER A 21 -13.30 12.96 37.49
C SER A 21 -13.84 13.29 36.11
N MET A 22 -14.06 14.57 35.75
CA MET A 22 -14.47 14.94 34.38
C MET A 22 -13.32 14.74 33.38
N VAL A 23 -12.07 14.98 33.78
CA VAL A 23 -10.87 14.73 32.97
C VAL A 23 -10.69 13.23 32.72
N ASP A 24 -10.83 12.39 33.76
CA ASP A 24 -10.82 10.92 33.62
C ASP A 24 -12.05 10.37 32.86
N THR A 25 -13.16 11.12 32.80
CA THR A 25 -14.39 10.73 32.09
C THR A 25 -14.41 11.17 30.62
N LEU A 26 -13.49 12.06 30.22
CA LEU A 26 -13.18 12.45 28.83
C LEU A 26 -12.12 11.54 28.18
N SER A 27 -11.35 10.78 28.97
CA SER A 27 -10.47 9.69 28.48
C SER A 27 -11.16 8.71 27.50
N PRO A 28 -12.43 8.30 27.66
CA PRO A 28 -13.12 7.48 26.65
C PRO A 28 -13.52 8.21 25.37
N ILE A 29 -13.38 9.53 25.27
CA ILE A 29 -13.46 10.26 23.99
C ILE A 29 -12.09 10.23 23.29
N SER A 30 -10.97 10.33 24.02
CA SER A 30 -9.63 10.09 23.46
C SER A 30 -9.43 8.62 23.07
N ARG A 31 -9.87 7.66 23.90
CA ARG A 31 -9.88 6.22 23.60
C ARG A 31 -10.95 5.78 22.60
N ALA A 32 -11.95 6.61 22.27
CA ALA A 32 -12.86 6.31 21.15
C ALA A 32 -12.37 6.93 19.83
N LEU A 33 -11.39 7.83 19.91
CA LEU A 33 -10.66 8.36 18.76
C LEU A 33 -9.39 7.55 18.49
N PHE A 34 -8.76 6.95 19.52
CA PHE A 34 -7.53 6.15 19.42
C PHE A 34 -7.31 5.20 20.64
N PRO A 35 -7.69 3.93 20.57
CA PRO A 35 -7.34 2.93 21.59
C PRO A 35 -6.45 1.77 21.08
N ALA A 36 -5.91 1.01 22.03
CA ALA A 36 -4.95 -0.08 21.84
C ALA A 36 -5.60 -1.48 22.03
N ASP A 37 -5.45 -2.30 20.99
CA ASP A 37 -5.34 -3.77 20.83
C ASP A 37 -6.05 -4.80 21.76
N ASN A 38 -6.67 -5.80 21.10
CA ASN A 38 -6.59 -7.26 21.38
C ASN A 38 -7.20 -8.11 20.22
N ASP A 39 -6.58 -9.26 19.94
CA ASP A 39 -6.63 -10.10 18.71
C ASP A 39 -7.86 -11.03 18.50
N ASP A 40 -8.20 -11.36 17.23
CA ASP A 40 -7.90 -12.66 16.53
C ASP A 40 -8.77 -13.01 15.28
N ALA A 41 -8.07 -13.37 14.19
CA ALA A 41 -8.29 -14.46 13.21
C ALA A 41 -9.25 -14.39 11.95
N LEU A 42 -8.59 -14.48 10.77
CA LEU A 42 -8.69 -15.48 9.66
C LEU A 42 -9.37 -15.17 8.28
N MET A 43 -8.47 -15.07 7.27
CA MET A 43 -8.37 -15.74 5.95
C MET A 43 -9.54 -15.83 4.92
N GLY A 44 -9.25 -15.30 3.72
CA GLY A 44 -8.81 -16.12 2.56
C GLY A 44 -9.76 -16.29 1.37
N SER A 45 -9.47 -15.67 0.21
CA SER A 45 -9.80 -16.22 -1.12
C SER A 45 -8.98 -15.58 -2.25
N ARG A 46 -8.39 -16.41 -3.12
CA ARG A 46 -7.70 -16.02 -4.37
C ARG A 46 -8.71 -15.86 -5.52
N LEU A 47 -8.63 -14.77 -6.27
CA LEU A 47 -9.20 -14.66 -7.61
C LEU A 47 -8.15 -14.07 -8.57
N LEU A 48 -7.98 -14.76 -9.69
CA LEU A 48 -7.18 -14.37 -10.85
C LEU A 48 -7.96 -13.34 -11.68
N PHE A 49 -7.32 -12.23 -12.03
CA PHE A 49 -7.80 -11.30 -13.06
C PHE A 49 -6.64 -10.87 -13.94
N ASP A 50 -6.72 -11.20 -15.23
CA ASP A 50 -6.00 -10.53 -16.31
C ASP A 50 -6.65 -9.15 -16.53
N VAL A 51 -5.83 -8.10 -16.65
CA VAL A 51 -6.27 -6.70 -16.83
C VAL A 51 -5.84 -6.19 -18.21
N GLU A 52 -6.82 -5.83 -19.03
CA GLU A 52 -6.66 -4.72 -19.98
C GLU A 52 -7.00 -3.42 -19.22
N CYS A 53 -6.08 -2.43 -19.23
CA CYS A 53 -6.14 -1.14 -18.51
C CYS A 53 -7.32 -0.20 -18.87
N SER A 54 -8.43 -0.71 -19.42
CA SER A 54 -9.50 0.11 -20.00
C SER A 54 -10.86 -0.02 -19.32
N ALA A 55 -11.03 -0.77 -18.23
CA ALA A 55 -12.36 -0.98 -17.66
C ALA A 55 -12.47 -1.22 -16.15
N PHE A 56 -11.64 -0.60 -15.30
CA PHE A 56 -12.12 -0.30 -13.93
C PHE A 56 -12.94 0.98 -14.02
N ILE A 57 -14.21 0.81 -14.40
CA ILE A 57 -15.24 1.81 -14.16
C ILE A 57 -15.23 2.02 -12.65
N THR A 58 -14.59 3.10 -12.20
CA THR A 58 -14.97 3.73 -10.94
C THR A 58 -16.50 3.76 -10.96
N PRO A 59 -17.20 3.20 -9.95
CA PRO A 59 -18.65 3.36 -9.90
C PRO A 59 -18.89 4.87 -9.99
N GLY A 60 -19.41 5.31 -11.14
CA GLY A 60 -19.56 6.73 -11.42
C GLY A 60 -20.37 7.37 -10.30
N PRO A 61 -20.13 8.65 -9.97
CA PRO A 61 -20.80 9.34 -8.87
C PRO A 61 -22.31 9.56 -9.10
N GLU A 62 -22.93 8.86 -10.04
CA GLU A 62 -24.33 9.03 -10.45
C GLU A 62 -25.37 8.50 -9.44
N GLY A 63 -24.94 8.06 -8.25
CA GLY A 63 -25.81 7.64 -7.15
C GLY A 63 -25.98 8.64 -6.01
N PHE A 64 -25.18 9.72 -5.93
CA PHE A 64 -25.29 10.70 -4.85
C PHE A 64 -26.44 11.67 -5.13
N GLY A 65 -27.65 11.22 -4.77
CA GLY A 65 -28.85 12.03 -4.78
C GLY A 65 -28.64 13.32 -3.99
N ASN A 66 -29.22 14.41 -4.50
CA ASN A 66 -29.27 15.73 -3.88
C ASN A 66 -29.69 15.70 -2.39
N TYR A 67 -28.75 15.51 -1.47
CA TYR A 67 -28.91 15.77 -0.04
C TYR A 67 -28.65 17.26 0.22
N SER A 68 -29.50 18.13 -0.32
CA SER A 68 -29.40 19.59 -0.11
C SER A 68 -30.71 20.19 0.40
N GLN A 69 -31.43 19.47 1.27
CA GLN A 69 -32.51 20.07 2.06
C GLN A 69 -32.25 19.93 3.56
N VAL A 70 -31.07 20.37 3.99
CA VAL A 70 -30.92 20.87 5.35
C VAL A 70 -31.87 22.06 5.48
N SER A 71 -32.82 21.98 6.43
CA SER A 71 -33.79 23.04 6.60
C SER A 71 -33.06 24.33 6.95
N GLY A 72 -33.46 25.48 6.39
CA GLY A 72 -32.74 26.75 6.58
C GLY A 72 -32.56 27.18 8.05
N GLY A 73 -33.29 26.57 8.99
CA GLY A 73 -33.12 26.76 10.44
C GLY A 73 -31.93 26.02 11.05
N GLU A 74 -31.55 24.84 10.55
CA GLU A 74 -30.42 24.06 11.07
C GLU A 74 -29.09 24.72 10.76
N LYS A 75 -28.94 25.24 9.53
CA LYS A 75 -27.72 25.97 9.13
C LYS A 75 -27.48 27.21 9.97
N ILE A 76 -28.54 27.97 10.30
CA ILE A 76 -28.44 29.15 11.17
C ILE A 76 -27.99 28.76 12.58
N ALA A 77 -28.48 27.64 13.12
CA ALA A 77 -28.09 27.18 14.45
C ALA A 77 -26.62 26.73 14.49
N LEU A 78 -26.16 26.05 13.44
CA LEU A 78 -24.76 25.62 13.29
C LEU A 78 -23.81 26.83 13.17
N ASP A 79 -24.15 27.78 12.29
CA ASP A 79 -23.37 29.01 12.08
C ASP A 79 -23.32 29.84 13.38
N SER A 80 -24.43 29.89 14.12
CA SER A 80 -24.50 30.55 15.42
C SER A 80 -23.63 29.84 16.46
N LEU A 81 -23.56 28.50 16.45
CA LEU A 81 -22.72 27.74 17.38
C LEU A 81 -21.23 27.99 17.10
N LYS A 82 -20.83 28.02 15.82
CA LYS A 82 -19.47 28.35 15.38
C LYS A 82 -19.08 29.78 15.78
N GLU A 83 -19.97 30.75 15.56
CA GLU A 83 -19.76 32.14 15.99
C GLU A 83 -19.67 32.26 17.51
N PHE A 84 -20.50 31.53 18.24
CA PHE A 84 -20.50 31.56 19.71
C PHE A 84 -19.25 30.91 20.32
N ARG A 85 -18.67 29.90 19.64
CA ARG A 85 -17.41 29.28 20.05
C ARG A 85 -16.22 30.21 19.82
N GLY A 86 -16.21 30.94 18.70
CA GLY A 86 -15.29 32.07 18.45
C GLY A 86 -13.79 31.75 18.50
N ALA A 87 -13.40 30.47 18.50
CA ALA A 87 -12.01 30.04 18.50
C ALA A 87 -11.49 29.95 17.05
N ASP A 88 -10.25 30.35 16.86
CA ASP A 88 -9.57 30.26 15.57
C ASP A 88 -9.26 28.79 15.21
N VAL A 89 -9.19 28.48 13.92
CA VAL A 89 -8.85 27.13 13.44
C VAL A 89 -7.46 26.72 13.94
N SER A 90 -6.52 27.66 14.09
CA SER A 90 -5.19 27.37 14.61
C SER A 90 -5.22 26.81 16.03
N TRP A 91 -6.12 27.33 16.87
CA TRP A 91 -6.28 26.82 18.25
C TRP A 91 -6.83 25.39 18.25
N PHE A 92 -7.73 25.05 17.32
CA PHE A 92 -8.21 23.68 17.19
C PHE A 92 -7.11 22.73 16.70
N LYS A 93 -6.20 23.19 15.83
CA LYS A 93 -5.01 22.40 15.42
C LYS A 93 -4.13 22.11 16.64
N GLU A 94 -3.76 23.14 17.42
CA GLU A 94 -2.97 22.98 18.65
C GLU A 94 -3.63 22.01 19.65
N VAL A 95 -4.95 22.13 19.85
CA VAL A 95 -5.71 21.22 20.74
C VAL A 95 -5.71 19.80 20.21
N PHE A 96 -5.85 19.60 18.90
CA PHE A 96 -5.88 18.28 18.29
C PHE A 96 -4.50 17.61 18.40
N ASP A 97 -3.42 18.32 18.09
CA ASP A 97 -2.04 17.84 18.28
C ASP A 97 -1.78 17.47 19.74
N ALA A 98 -2.24 18.31 20.68
CA ALA A 98 -2.16 18.01 22.11
C ALA A 98 -2.96 16.76 22.51
N MET A 99 -4.13 16.52 21.91
CA MET A 99 -4.90 15.29 22.12
C MET A 99 -4.15 14.06 21.60
N MET A 100 -3.47 14.17 20.46
CA MET A 100 -2.65 13.08 19.90
C MET A 100 -1.48 12.74 20.82
N ILE A 101 -0.73 13.74 21.28
CA ILE A 101 0.40 13.57 22.21
C ILE A 101 -0.08 12.91 23.51
N VAL A 102 -1.16 13.43 24.11
CA VAL A 102 -1.73 12.87 25.34
C VAL A 102 -2.23 11.44 25.13
N ASN A 103 -2.75 11.12 23.94
CA ASN A 103 -3.18 9.76 23.67
C ASN A 103 -1.98 8.81 23.54
N CYS A 104 -0.92 9.23 22.85
CA CYS A 104 0.31 8.47 22.74
C CYS A 104 0.94 8.19 24.12
N GLU A 105 1.03 9.20 24.98
CA GLU A 105 1.52 9.10 26.37
C GLU A 105 0.73 8.12 27.24
N ASN A 106 -0.57 7.95 26.96
CA ASN A 106 -1.41 7.05 27.75
C ASN A 106 -1.21 5.58 27.37
N ASP A 107 -0.56 5.31 26.25
CA ASP A 107 -0.27 3.96 25.76
C ASP A 107 1.18 3.58 26.10
N LYS A 108 1.32 2.81 27.18
CA LYS A 108 2.62 2.42 27.73
C LYS A 108 3.41 1.51 26.80
N ASP A 109 2.74 0.83 25.90
CA ASP A 109 3.39 -0.09 24.97
C ASP A 109 4.21 0.70 23.92
N ASN A 110 3.86 1.97 23.67
CA ASN A 110 4.62 2.85 22.78
C ASN A 110 5.90 3.42 23.41
N GLU A 111 6.00 3.44 24.74
CA GLU A 111 7.15 3.97 25.49
C GLU A 111 8.35 3.01 25.47
N GLU A 112 8.13 1.72 25.18
CA GLU A 112 9.20 0.71 25.13
C GLU A 112 10.01 0.81 23.82
N ARG A 113 11.27 1.28 23.92
CA ARG A 113 12.17 1.38 22.76
C ARG A 113 12.65 0.03 22.21
N TYR A 114 12.82 -0.96 23.09
CA TYR A 114 13.39 -2.26 22.74
C TYR A 114 12.46 -3.38 23.16
N ILE A 115 12.06 -4.20 22.19
CA ILE A 115 11.18 -5.35 22.39
C ILE A 115 11.94 -6.66 22.17
N ASN A 116 11.53 -7.73 22.84
CA ASN A 116 12.21 -9.03 22.76
C ASN A 116 11.79 -9.79 21.48
N GLU A 117 12.75 -10.12 20.62
CA GLU A 117 12.56 -10.82 19.33
C GLU A 117 11.86 -12.18 19.48
N THR A 118 11.91 -12.80 20.66
CA THR A 118 11.37 -14.15 20.89
C THR A 118 9.93 -14.19 21.41
N LEU A 119 9.30 -13.06 21.75
CA LEU A 119 8.03 -13.06 22.48
C LEU A 119 6.80 -12.58 21.70
N THR A 120 6.93 -12.09 20.47
CA THR A 120 5.78 -11.61 19.70
C THR A 120 5.93 -11.91 18.20
N GLU A 121 4.89 -12.51 17.61
CA GLU A 121 4.63 -12.55 16.15
C GLU A 121 4.44 -11.12 15.56
N LYS A 122 4.48 -10.11 16.44
CA LYS A 122 4.31 -8.66 16.25
C LYS A 122 5.63 -7.86 16.27
N ALA A 123 6.79 -8.50 16.40
CA ALA A 123 8.08 -7.80 16.48
C ALA A 123 8.52 -7.30 15.09
N ASP A 124 7.93 -6.18 14.67
CA ASP A 124 8.30 -5.46 13.46
C ASP A 124 9.58 -4.65 13.75
N CYS A 125 10.70 -5.37 13.79
CA CYS A 125 12.01 -4.83 14.14
C CYS A 125 12.59 -3.98 13.01
N ASP A 126 13.05 -2.78 13.31
CA ASP A 126 13.80 -1.96 12.35
C ASP A 126 15.22 -2.53 12.24
N GLY A 127 15.61 -3.04 11.06
CA GLY A 127 16.89 -3.75 10.85
C GLY A 127 18.16 -2.89 10.96
N ILE A 128 18.01 -1.65 11.41
CA ILE A 128 19.07 -0.66 11.53
C ILE A 128 19.80 -0.88 12.86
N ALA A 129 21.09 -1.22 12.80
CA ALA A 129 21.90 -1.37 14.00
C ALA A 129 22.01 -0.02 14.74
N PRO A 130 21.58 0.08 16.01
CA PRO A 130 21.62 1.35 16.74
C PRO A 130 23.06 1.85 16.91
N SER A 131 23.26 3.17 16.83
CA SER A 131 24.56 3.82 17.10
C SER A 131 24.99 3.72 18.56
N ASP A 132 24.04 3.43 19.43
CA ASP A 132 24.20 3.42 20.88
C ASP A 132 24.40 2.00 21.39
N SER A 133 24.98 1.88 22.60
CA SER A 133 25.36 0.63 23.26
C SER A 133 24.41 -0.52 22.93
N ALA A 134 24.95 -1.54 22.26
CA ALA A 134 24.23 -2.62 21.61
C ALA A 134 23.00 -3.10 22.41
N PRO A 135 21.85 -3.34 21.74
CA PRO A 135 20.69 -3.93 22.37
C PRO A 135 21.12 -5.21 23.09
N GLN A 136 20.53 -5.48 24.26
CA GLN A 136 20.79 -6.75 24.92
C GLN A 136 20.48 -7.88 23.93
N SER A 137 21.38 -8.86 23.81
CA SER A 137 21.24 -9.96 22.85
C SER A 137 19.82 -10.55 22.89
N GLY A 138 19.10 -10.47 21.76
CA GLY A 138 17.71 -10.92 21.62
C GLY A 138 16.63 -9.82 21.75
N MET A 139 17.02 -8.54 21.78
CA MET A 139 16.07 -7.42 21.66
C MET A 139 16.32 -6.64 20.37
N CYS A 140 15.24 -6.17 19.76
CA CYS A 140 15.29 -5.29 18.60
C CYS A 140 14.65 -3.92 18.92
N GLU A 141 15.08 -2.89 18.19
CA GLU A 141 14.49 -1.56 18.32
C GLU A 141 13.13 -1.51 17.61
N VAL A 142 12.14 -0.90 18.26
CA VAL A 142 10.80 -0.73 17.67
C VAL A 142 10.85 0.17 16.44
N LYS A 143 9.99 -0.12 15.46
CA LYS A 143 9.73 0.79 14.33
C LYS A 143 9.23 2.16 14.82
N PRO A 144 9.38 3.23 14.01
CA PRO A 144 8.84 4.53 14.35
C PRO A 144 7.34 4.43 14.71
N ASN A 145 6.95 5.03 15.83
CA ASN A 145 5.56 5.05 16.31
C ASN A 145 5.20 6.48 16.77
N CYS A 146 4.05 6.67 17.42
CA CYS A 146 3.63 8.01 17.86
C CYS A 146 4.58 8.64 18.92
N TYR A 147 5.43 7.83 19.56
CA TYR A 147 6.34 8.25 20.62
C TYR A 147 7.78 8.36 20.11
N TRP A 148 8.22 7.41 19.28
CA TRP A 148 9.57 7.28 18.77
C TRP A 148 9.67 7.75 17.31
N SER A 149 10.47 8.80 17.09
CA SER A 149 10.75 9.38 15.78
C SER A 149 11.47 8.40 14.83
N LYS A 150 11.63 8.75 13.55
CA LYS A 150 12.42 7.95 12.60
C LYS A 150 13.90 7.88 13.03
N ALA A 151 14.51 6.69 12.99
CA ALA A 151 15.94 6.56 13.28
C ALA A 151 16.78 7.25 12.19
N GLU A 152 17.69 8.13 12.61
CA GLU A 152 18.71 8.71 11.74
C GLU A 152 20.02 7.91 11.85
N SER A 153 20.69 7.67 10.72
CA SER A 153 21.93 6.88 10.70
C SER A 153 23.01 7.53 11.57
N GLY A 154 23.48 6.81 12.60
CA GLY A 154 24.53 7.26 13.50
C GLY A 154 24.08 8.11 14.70
N GLN A 155 22.78 8.27 14.91
CA GLN A 155 22.19 8.92 16.09
C GLN A 155 21.24 7.96 16.82
N PRO A 156 21.13 8.04 18.16
CA PRO A 156 20.02 7.41 18.85
C PRO A 156 18.69 8.00 18.39
N ARG A 157 17.70 7.13 18.22
CA ARG A 157 16.32 7.54 17.95
C ARG A 157 15.83 8.47 19.06
N GLY A 158 15.36 9.65 18.67
CA GLY A 158 14.73 10.63 19.55
C GLY A 158 13.26 10.32 19.79
N THR A 159 12.68 10.94 20.80
CA THR A 159 11.22 11.00 20.96
C THR A 159 10.64 12.02 19.98
N GLU A 160 9.42 11.79 19.51
CA GLU A 160 8.72 12.68 18.56
C GLU A 160 8.38 14.04 19.19
N TYR A 161 8.18 14.05 20.51
CA TYR A 161 7.94 15.24 21.31
C TYR A 161 8.75 15.17 22.61
N SER A 162 8.96 16.33 23.24
CA SER A 162 9.65 16.47 24.52
C SER A 162 8.71 16.28 25.72
N GLU A 163 9.26 15.94 26.89
CA GLU A 163 8.47 15.85 28.14
C GLU A 163 7.74 17.18 28.46
N ASP A 164 8.37 18.32 28.15
CA ASP A 164 7.76 19.64 28.37
C ASP A 164 6.55 19.85 27.44
N GLU A 165 6.63 19.41 26.17
CA GLU A 165 5.51 19.43 25.22
C GLU A 165 4.37 18.50 25.65
N ALA A 166 4.68 17.31 26.20
CA ALA A 166 3.66 16.41 26.74
C ALA A 166 2.90 17.02 27.93
N ILE A 167 3.60 17.75 28.82
CA ILE A 167 3.00 18.46 29.94
C ILE A 167 2.12 19.62 29.44
N GLU A 168 2.60 20.38 28.45
CA GLU A 168 1.84 21.47 27.83
C GLU A 168 0.59 20.95 27.12
N ALA A 169 0.72 19.85 26.37
CA ALA A 169 -0.37 19.17 25.69
C ALA A 169 -1.48 18.75 26.68
N LYS A 170 -1.10 18.10 27.79
CA LYS A 170 -2.06 17.72 28.84
C LYS A 170 -2.81 18.93 29.39
N LYS A 171 -2.10 20.02 29.65
CA LYS A 171 -2.70 21.26 30.13
C LYS A 171 -3.65 21.86 29.09
N LEU A 172 -3.29 21.84 27.79
CA LEU A 172 -4.14 22.35 26.72
C LEU A 172 -5.42 21.52 26.57
N VAL A 173 -5.34 20.20 26.68
CA VAL A 173 -6.52 19.30 26.70
C VAL A 173 -7.42 19.58 27.91
N GLU A 174 -6.84 19.84 29.09
CA GLU A 174 -7.61 20.28 30.27
C GLU A 174 -8.28 21.64 30.05
N GLU A 175 -7.59 22.60 29.44
CA GLU A 175 -8.14 23.91 29.09
C GLU A 175 -9.30 23.79 28.07
N TYR A 176 -9.16 22.90 27.08
CA TYR A 176 -10.24 22.53 26.16
C TYR A 176 -11.45 21.98 26.91
N ALA A 177 -11.25 21.00 27.80
CA ALA A 177 -12.32 20.41 28.61
C ALA A 177 -13.05 21.45 29.47
N ILE A 178 -12.31 22.38 30.09
CA ILE A 178 -12.87 23.49 30.86
C ILE A 178 -13.65 24.44 29.94
N SER A 179 -13.16 24.70 28.72
CA SER A 179 -13.82 25.55 27.73
C SER A 179 -15.19 25.00 27.34
N VAL A 180 -15.29 23.70 27.04
CA VAL A 180 -16.57 23.02 26.77
C VAL A 180 -17.45 23.00 28.03
N GLY A 181 -16.86 22.82 29.21
CA GLY A 181 -17.57 22.78 30.49
C GLY A 181 -18.30 24.09 30.85
N LYS A 182 -17.80 25.25 30.39
CA LYS A 182 -18.43 26.56 30.67
C LYS A 182 -19.89 26.63 30.19
N TYR A 183 -20.23 25.90 29.14
CA TYR A 183 -21.59 25.86 28.59
C TYR A 183 -22.59 25.13 29.48
N LEU A 184 -22.11 24.28 30.39
CA LEU A 184 -22.94 23.61 31.39
C LEU A 184 -23.42 24.57 32.48
N ALA A 185 -22.71 25.68 32.71
CA ALA A 185 -22.97 26.60 33.82
C ALA A 185 -24.37 27.22 33.74
N GLY A 186 -24.83 27.63 32.56
CA GLY A 186 -26.15 28.24 32.38
C GLY A 186 -27.30 27.31 32.81
N PRO A 187 -27.40 26.11 32.22
CA PRO A 187 -28.41 25.12 32.60
C PRO A 187 -28.32 24.67 34.07
N ILE A 188 -27.11 24.49 34.63
CA ILE A 188 -26.95 24.18 36.05
C ILE A 188 -27.47 25.30 36.93
N VAL A 189 -27.10 26.55 36.65
CA VAL A 189 -27.57 27.72 37.42
C VAL A 189 -29.09 27.83 37.32
N ALA A 190 -29.69 27.63 36.15
CA ALA A 190 -31.14 27.61 35.98
C ALA A 190 -31.80 26.48 36.79
N GLY A 191 -31.23 25.27 36.77
CA GLY A 191 -31.71 24.12 37.53
C GLY A 191 -31.62 24.32 39.04
N VAL A 192 -30.49 24.86 39.54
CA VAL A 192 -30.27 25.18 40.95
C VAL A 192 -31.20 26.31 41.39
N LEU A 193 -31.36 27.37 40.59
CA LEU A 193 -32.32 28.44 40.88
C LEU A 193 -33.74 27.88 40.97
N ASN A 194 -34.17 27.07 39.99
CA ASN A 194 -35.49 26.43 40.02
C ASN A 194 -35.67 25.57 41.30
N PHE A 195 -34.65 24.82 41.69
CA PHE A 195 -34.67 24.00 42.89
C PHE A 195 -34.74 24.84 44.17
N VAL A 196 -33.92 25.89 44.30
CA VAL A 196 -33.89 26.80 45.45
C VAL A 196 -35.21 27.57 45.57
N PHE A 197 -35.76 28.08 44.46
CA PHE A 197 -37.07 28.73 44.45
C PHE A 197 -38.19 27.77 44.88
N THR A 198 -38.11 26.50 44.45
CA THR A 198 -39.07 25.46 44.83
C THR A 198 -38.97 25.12 46.32
N ILE A 199 -37.75 24.95 46.86
CA ILE A 199 -37.53 24.74 48.29
C ILE A 199 -38.01 25.95 49.09
N PHE A 200 -37.66 27.17 48.68
CA PHE A 200 -38.10 28.39 49.35
C PHE A 200 -39.62 28.45 49.35
N TYR A 201 -40.27 28.26 48.20
CA TYR A 201 -41.73 28.23 48.12
C TYR A 201 -42.35 27.13 49.01
N CYS A 202 -41.76 25.93 49.03
CA CYS A 202 -42.18 24.83 49.89
C CYS A 202 -42.01 25.17 51.39
N CYS A 203 -40.86 25.69 51.80
CA CYS A 203 -40.55 26.12 53.16
C CYS A 203 -41.48 27.25 53.61
N PHE A 204 -41.70 28.30 52.81
CA PHE A 204 -42.65 29.36 53.13
C PHE A 204 -44.08 28.81 53.24
N ARG A 205 -44.45 27.84 52.42
CA ARG A 205 -45.78 27.22 52.47
C ARG A 205 -45.95 26.25 53.64
N CYS A 206 -44.93 25.50 54.02
CA CYS A 206 -44.95 24.49 55.09
C CYS A 206 -44.67 25.09 56.47
N ILE A 207 -43.64 25.93 56.59
CA ILE A 207 -43.19 26.54 57.86
C ILE A 207 -44.11 27.72 58.24
N CYS A 208 -44.48 28.60 57.30
CA CYS A 208 -45.37 29.72 57.63
C CYS A 208 -46.85 29.29 57.78
N ARG A 209 -47.21 28.04 57.46
CA ARG A 209 -48.50 27.43 57.81
C ARG A 209 -48.64 27.17 59.31
N LEU A 210 -47.55 27.05 60.06
CA LEU A 210 -47.65 26.76 61.49
C LEU A 210 -48.13 27.95 62.33
N LYS A 211 -47.85 29.22 61.96
CA LYS A 211 -48.37 30.37 62.73
C LYS A 211 -48.74 31.69 62.01
N CYS A 212 -48.26 32.05 60.81
CA CYS A 212 -48.45 33.45 60.34
C CYS A 212 -48.74 33.72 58.84
N CYS A 213 -48.64 32.77 57.90
CA CYS A 213 -48.88 33.07 56.46
C CYS A 213 -49.71 32.04 55.69
N GLY A 214 -50.47 31.18 56.37
CA GLY A 214 -51.57 30.49 55.73
C GLY A 214 -52.61 31.53 55.31
N ALA A 215 -52.56 32.00 54.06
CA ALA A 215 -53.54 32.91 53.51
C ALA A 215 -54.92 32.27 53.72
N ARG A 216 -55.66 32.76 54.72
CA ARG A 216 -57.08 32.42 54.87
C ARG A 216 -57.71 32.77 53.52
N PRO A 217 -58.47 31.85 52.90
CA PRO A 217 -59.10 32.16 51.62
C PRO A 217 -59.86 33.48 51.75
N ARG A 218 -59.74 34.35 50.74
CA ARG A 218 -60.52 35.59 50.72
C ARG A 218 -61.99 35.22 50.90
N MET A 219 -62.67 35.87 51.85
CA MET A 219 -64.10 35.66 52.04
C MET A 219 -64.93 36.16 50.84
N THR A 220 -64.33 36.94 49.94
CA THR A 220 -64.94 37.36 48.69
C THR A 220 -64.64 36.35 47.57
N PRO A 221 -65.65 35.96 46.77
CA PRO A 221 -65.46 34.99 45.69
C PRO A 221 -64.56 35.58 44.59
N TYR A 222 -63.58 34.80 44.15
CA TYR A 222 -62.74 35.13 42.99
C TYR A 222 -63.59 35.28 41.73
N LYS A 223 -63.24 36.27 40.89
CA LYS A 223 -63.87 36.52 39.59
C LYS A 223 -63.54 35.38 38.61
N SER A 224 -64.42 35.09 37.66
CA SER A 224 -64.21 34.00 36.69
C SER A 224 -62.92 34.15 35.89
N TRP A 225 -62.53 35.38 35.53
CA TRP A 225 -61.26 35.64 34.81
C TRP A 225 -60.03 35.31 35.66
N GLU A 226 -60.10 35.47 36.99
CA GLU A 226 -59.00 35.14 37.89
C GLU A 226 -58.78 33.61 37.92
N ILE A 227 -59.83 32.81 37.80
CA ILE A 227 -59.67 31.34 37.75
C ILE A 227 -59.30 30.88 36.33
N PHE A 228 -59.87 31.51 35.30
CA PHE A 228 -59.64 31.14 33.90
C PHE A 228 -58.19 31.38 33.45
N LEU A 229 -57.58 32.50 33.86
CA LEU A 229 -56.25 32.89 33.36
C LEU A 229 -55.14 31.86 33.69
N PRO A 230 -54.99 31.35 34.94
CA PRO A 230 -54.03 30.29 35.23
C PRO A 230 -54.35 28.96 34.52
N VAL A 231 -55.63 28.61 34.31
CA VAL A 231 -56.02 27.40 33.56
C VAL A 231 -55.64 27.53 32.08
N PHE A 232 -55.86 28.70 31.49
CA PHE A 232 -55.47 28.98 30.11
C PHE A 232 -53.95 28.86 29.92
N PHE A 233 -53.16 29.53 30.77
CA PHE A 233 -51.70 29.43 30.71
C PHE A 233 -51.20 28.00 30.97
N PHE A 234 -51.76 27.31 31.96
CA PHE A 234 -51.45 25.90 32.21
C PHE A 234 -51.66 25.05 30.95
N THR A 235 -52.76 25.27 30.23
CA THR A 235 -53.08 24.54 28.99
C THR A 235 -52.13 24.86 27.85
N VAL A 236 -51.80 26.14 27.64
CA VAL A 236 -50.88 26.58 26.58
C VAL A 236 -49.48 26.01 26.81
N PHE A 237 -48.97 26.07 28.04
CA PHE A 237 -47.64 25.53 28.36
C PHE A 237 -47.61 24.00 28.36
N ALA A 238 -48.69 23.34 28.81
CA ALA A 238 -48.85 21.89 28.66
C ALA A 238 -48.81 21.45 27.19
N PHE A 239 -49.46 22.20 26.28
CA PHE A 239 -49.37 21.96 24.85
C PHE A 239 -47.95 22.16 24.33
N GLY A 240 -47.26 23.20 24.81
CA GLY A 240 -45.83 23.41 24.53
C GLY A 240 -44.96 22.21 24.91
N MET A 241 -45.20 21.58 26.07
CA MET A 241 -44.49 20.37 26.51
C MET A 241 -44.74 19.16 25.60
N ILE A 242 -45.94 19.03 25.02
CA ILE A 242 -46.25 17.96 24.06
C ILE A 242 -45.48 18.19 22.75
N VAL A 243 -45.46 19.44 22.26
CA VAL A 243 -44.73 19.81 21.04
C VAL A 243 -43.23 19.55 21.20
N THR A 244 -42.63 19.95 22.34
CA THR A 244 -41.21 19.70 22.59
C THR A 244 -40.91 18.22 22.81
N GLY A 245 -41.84 17.44 23.36
CA GLY A 245 -41.71 15.99 23.44
C GLY A 245 -41.69 15.32 22.06
N SER A 246 -42.53 15.79 21.15
CA SER A 246 -42.49 15.33 19.75
C SER A 246 -41.18 15.70 19.05
N GLN A 247 -40.66 16.91 19.30
CA GLN A 247 -39.37 17.33 18.75
C GLN A 247 -38.20 16.51 19.31
N ALA A 248 -38.18 16.24 20.62
CA ALA A 248 -37.17 15.38 21.25
C ALA A 248 -37.18 13.95 20.66
N ASN A 249 -38.36 13.40 20.37
CA ASN A 249 -38.47 12.09 19.73
C ASN A 249 -37.91 12.08 18.30
N ASN A 250 -38.19 13.13 17.53
CA ASN A 250 -37.61 13.30 16.20
C ASN A 250 -36.08 13.45 16.27
N GLY A 251 -35.57 14.27 17.19
CA GLY A 251 -34.14 14.42 17.44
C GLY A 251 -33.46 13.10 17.81
N ASN A 252 -34.09 12.28 18.66
CA ASN A 252 -33.56 10.96 19.00
C ASN A 252 -33.52 10.00 17.80
N THR A 253 -34.54 10.06 16.92
CA THR A 253 -34.56 9.25 15.69
C THR A 253 -33.43 9.67 14.75
N LYS A 254 -33.17 10.98 14.62
CA LYS A 254 -32.02 11.50 13.87
C LYS A 254 -30.69 11.00 14.45
N VAL A 255 -30.48 11.10 15.77
CA VAL A 255 -29.25 10.61 16.42
C VAL A 255 -29.02 9.12 16.19
N THR A 256 -30.06 8.29 16.35
CA THR A 256 -29.92 6.84 16.11
C THR A 256 -29.58 6.55 14.65
N THR A 257 -30.30 7.16 13.71
CA THR A 257 -30.03 6.97 12.26
C THR A 257 -28.64 7.46 11.87
N ALA A 258 -28.22 8.62 12.40
CA ALA A 258 -26.91 9.19 12.14
C ALA A 258 -25.79 8.28 12.66
N LEU A 259 -25.91 7.75 13.89
CA LEU A 259 -24.91 6.82 14.44
C LEU A 259 -24.82 5.53 13.62
N ASP A 260 -25.97 4.96 13.22
CA ASP A 260 -26.00 3.76 12.38
C ASP A 260 -25.33 4.01 11.02
N ASN A 261 -25.59 5.18 10.41
CA ASN A 261 -24.94 5.60 9.18
C ASN A 261 -23.43 5.79 9.38
N ILE A 262 -23.00 6.48 10.44
CA ILE A 262 -21.58 6.67 10.76
C ILE A 262 -20.86 5.33 10.86
N PHE A 263 -21.39 4.39 11.65
CA PHE A 263 -20.75 3.07 11.78
C PHE A 263 -20.71 2.31 10.47
N THR A 264 -21.78 2.39 9.68
CA THR A 264 -21.84 1.71 8.38
C THR A 264 -20.84 2.32 7.40
N THR A 265 -20.75 3.65 7.34
CA THR A 265 -19.82 4.38 6.48
C THR A 265 -18.39 4.05 6.91
N ILE A 266 -18.05 4.10 8.20
CA ILE A 266 -16.71 3.75 8.73
C ILE A 266 -16.37 2.29 8.43
N ASP A 267 -17.27 1.35 8.70
CA ASP A 267 -17.05 -0.08 8.42
C ASP A 267 -16.77 -0.34 6.94
N LYS A 268 -17.54 0.30 6.06
CA LYS A 268 -17.34 0.24 4.62
C LYS A 268 -16.01 0.87 4.21
N GLY A 269 -15.72 2.10 4.66
CA GLY A 269 -14.49 2.81 4.35
C GLY A 269 -13.24 2.06 4.82
N ALA A 270 -13.28 1.51 6.03
CA ALA A 270 -12.21 0.68 6.58
C ALA A 270 -12.00 -0.60 5.74
N THR A 271 -13.09 -1.28 5.37
CA THR A 271 -13.01 -2.50 4.54
C THR A 271 -12.47 -2.19 3.14
N ASP A 272 -12.93 -1.10 2.51
CA ASP A 272 -12.49 -0.67 1.19
C ASP A 272 -11.00 -0.27 1.23
N LEU A 273 -10.55 0.43 2.29
CA LEU A 273 -9.14 0.75 2.49
C LEU A 273 -8.27 -0.48 2.76
N GLN A 274 -8.71 -1.41 3.62
CA GLN A 274 -7.98 -2.66 3.87
C GLN A 274 -7.83 -3.48 2.59
N PHE A 275 -8.90 -3.58 1.79
CA PHE A 275 -8.85 -4.25 0.49
C PHE A 275 -7.89 -3.55 -0.47
N PHE A 276 -7.95 -2.22 -0.52
CA PHE A 276 -7.05 -1.41 -1.34
C PHE A 276 -5.59 -1.61 -0.93
N PHE A 277 -5.26 -1.47 0.36
CA PHE A 277 -3.89 -1.62 0.88
C PHE A 277 -3.35 -3.05 0.71
N GLY A 278 -4.16 -4.07 0.97
CA GLY A 278 -3.78 -5.46 0.70
C GLY A 278 -3.58 -5.78 -0.79
N THR A 279 -4.20 -5.00 -1.68
CA THR A 279 -4.00 -5.14 -3.14
C THR A 279 -2.82 -4.28 -3.62
N ALA A 280 -2.60 -3.11 -3.03
CA ALA A 280 -1.51 -2.18 -3.30
C ALA A 280 -0.13 -2.71 -2.90
N GLY A 281 -0.02 -3.41 -1.76
CA GLY A 281 1.26 -3.94 -1.27
C GLY A 281 1.86 -5.06 -2.14
N ARG A 282 1.00 -5.83 -2.83
CA ARG A 282 1.43 -6.96 -3.69
C ARG A 282 2.33 -6.54 -4.87
N PRO A 283 1.94 -5.58 -5.73
CA PRO A 283 2.77 -5.14 -6.84
C PRO A 283 4.06 -4.45 -6.37
N ILE A 284 4.07 -3.73 -5.24
CA ILE A 284 5.32 -3.13 -4.70
C ILE A 284 6.34 -4.21 -4.37
N LYS A 285 5.89 -5.24 -3.66
CA LYS A 285 6.75 -6.38 -3.31
C LYS A 285 7.19 -7.12 -4.57
N GLY A 286 6.28 -7.30 -5.54
CA GLY A 286 6.57 -7.88 -6.84
C GLY A 286 7.68 -7.12 -7.57
N VAL A 287 7.61 -5.78 -7.66
CA VAL A 287 8.67 -4.96 -8.27
C VAL A 287 10.03 -5.19 -7.59
N ALA A 288 10.09 -5.19 -6.26
CA ALA A 288 11.35 -5.41 -5.55
C ALA A 288 11.93 -6.82 -5.79
N GLU A 289 11.07 -7.84 -5.80
CA GLU A 289 11.46 -9.22 -6.08
C GLU A 289 11.93 -9.38 -7.54
N THR A 290 11.16 -8.88 -8.51
CA THR A 290 11.51 -8.92 -9.94
C THR A 290 12.81 -8.18 -10.25
N VAL A 291 13.05 -7.02 -9.62
CA VAL A 291 14.33 -6.29 -9.79
C VAL A 291 15.49 -7.08 -9.21
N SER A 292 15.33 -7.69 -8.03
CA SER A 292 16.39 -8.51 -7.42
C SER A 292 16.69 -9.77 -8.23
N ASP A 293 15.64 -10.43 -8.75
CA ASP A 293 15.78 -11.56 -9.67
C ASP A 293 16.47 -11.11 -10.96
N ALA A 294 16.15 -9.92 -11.48
CA ALA A 294 16.76 -9.39 -12.71
C ALA A 294 18.24 -9.12 -12.54
N VAL A 295 18.63 -8.57 -11.40
CA VAL A 295 20.03 -8.34 -11.07
C VAL A 295 20.77 -9.68 -10.94
N ALA A 296 20.17 -10.68 -10.29
CA ALA A 296 20.76 -12.00 -10.17
C ALA A 296 20.94 -12.69 -11.54
N GLU A 297 19.97 -12.54 -12.45
CA GLU A 297 20.04 -13.10 -13.81
C GLU A 297 21.09 -12.37 -14.67
N VAL A 298 21.10 -11.02 -14.66
CA VAL A 298 22.12 -10.21 -15.33
C VAL A 298 23.51 -10.57 -14.82
N GLN A 299 23.68 -10.72 -13.52
CA GLN A 299 24.96 -11.09 -12.93
C GLN A 299 25.38 -12.51 -13.35
N GLY A 300 24.43 -13.43 -13.45
CA GLY A 300 24.66 -14.76 -14.03
C GLY A 300 25.12 -14.71 -15.49
N ILE A 301 24.49 -13.88 -16.31
CA ILE A 301 24.87 -13.66 -17.71
C ILE A 301 26.27 -13.05 -17.79
N VAL A 302 26.54 -11.99 -17.04
CA VAL A 302 27.84 -11.31 -16.99
C VAL A 302 28.95 -12.27 -16.56
N ASP A 303 28.74 -13.02 -15.48
CA ASP A 303 29.71 -14.01 -14.99
C ASP A 303 29.96 -15.14 -16.02
N SER A 304 28.94 -15.48 -16.80
CA SER A 304 29.04 -16.47 -17.88
C SER A 304 29.65 -15.92 -19.17
N SER A 305 29.79 -14.60 -19.32
CA SER A 305 30.23 -13.92 -20.55
C SER A 305 31.74 -13.63 -20.61
N SER A 306 32.52 -14.08 -19.63
CA SER A 306 33.98 -13.86 -19.61
C SER A 306 34.72 -14.41 -20.83
N TRP A 307 34.12 -15.39 -21.53
CA TRP A 307 34.66 -15.94 -22.78
C TRP A 307 34.59 -14.96 -23.96
N VAL A 308 33.77 -13.90 -23.91
CA VAL A 308 33.54 -12.99 -25.05
C VAL A 308 34.85 -12.36 -25.53
N GLY A 309 35.68 -11.87 -24.60
CA GLY A 309 37.01 -11.34 -24.90
C GLY A 309 38.06 -12.44 -25.12
N ASP A 310 38.12 -13.44 -24.23
CA ASP A 310 39.14 -14.50 -24.27
C ASP A 310 39.08 -15.36 -25.56
N ASP A 311 37.88 -15.74 -25.99
CA ASP A 311 37.70 -16.54 -27.20
C ASP A 311 38.01 -15.71 -28.44
N MET A 312 37.73 -14.40 -28.41
CA MET A 312 38.06 -13.50 -29.52
C MET A 312 39.57 -13.33 -29.67
N ASP A 313 40.27 -13.03 -28.58
CA ASP A 313 41.73 -12.99 -28.54
C ASP A 313 42.32 -14.32 -29.04
N GLY A 314 41.68 -15.43 -28.69
CA GLY A 314 42.01 -16.75 -29.19
C GLY A 314 41.85 -16.90 -30.71
N ILE A 315 40.79 -16.34 -31.30
CA ILE A 315 40.56 -16.34 -32.75
C ILE A 315 41.62 -15.46 -33.44
N VAL A 316 41.87 -14.25 -32.94
CA VAL A 316 42.90 -13.35 -33.48
C VAL A 316 44.28 -14.00 -33.43
N ALA A 317 44.62 -14.68 -32.32
CA ALA A 317 45.88 -15.42 -32.18
C ALA A 317 46.02 -16.54 -33.23
N ARG A 318 44.93 -17.24 -33.58
CA ARG A 318 44.94 -18.27 -34.65
C ARG A 318 45.27 -17.65 -36.00
N PHE A 319 44.66 -16.51 -36.33
CA PHE A 319 44.97 -15.79 -37.58
C PHE A 319 46.42 -15.28 -37.63
N GLN A 320 46.96 -14.79 -36.51
CA GLN A 320 48.36 -14.36 -36.43
C GLN A 320 49.33 -15.55 -36.61
N THR A 321 49.03 -16.70 -35.99
CA THR A 321 49.81 -17.93 -36.19
C THR A 321 49.72 -18.42 -37.64
N PHE A 322 48.51 -18.43 -38.21
CA PHE A 322 48.28 -18.77 -39.62
C PHE A 322 49.13 -17.90 -40.54
N SER A 323 49.08 -16.58 -40.36
CA SER A 323 49.89 -15.64 -41.12
C SER A 323 51.38 -15.92 -40.97
N THR A 324 51.86 -16.14 -39.74
CA THR A 324 53.27 -16.43 -39.47
C THR A 324 53.74 -17.73 -40.14
N ASN A 325 52.92 -18.78 -40.11
CA ASN A 325 53.26 -20.09 -40.66
C ASN A 325 53.35 -20.09 -42.19
N TYR A 326 52.49 -19.33 -42.88
CA TYR A 326 52.34 -19.41 -44.33
C TYR A 326 52.85 -18.19 -45.12
N ASN A 327 53.32 -17.12 -44.45
CA ASN A 327 53.76 -15.87 -45.10
C ASN A 327 54.78 -16.10 -46.22
N SER A 328 55.76 -17.01 -46.02
CA SER A 328 56.80 -17.26 -47.01
C SER A 328 56.29 -17.86 -48.32
N VAL A 329 55.23 -18.68 -48.26
CA VAL A 329 54.60 -19.29 -49.44
C VAL A 329 53.61 -18.31 -50.06
N LEU A 330 52.87 -17.56 -49.25
CA LEU A 330 51.97 -16.52 -49.74
C LEU A 330 52.72 -15.43 -50.50
N ALA A 331 53.87 -15.01 -49.99
CA ALA A 331 54.74 -14.05 -50.66
C ALA A 331 55.34 -14.61 -51.96
N SER A 332 55.57 -15.93 -52.07
CA SER A 332 56.09 -16.54 -53.29
C SER A 332 55.02 -16.69 -54.39
N VAL A 333 53.74 -16.77 -54.01
CA VAL A 333 52.60 -16.77 -54.94
C VAL A 333 51.97 -15.38 -55.14
N GLY A 334 52.50 -14.33 -54.49
CA GLY A 334 51.99 -12.95 -54.59
C GLY A 334 50.63 -12.72 -53.91
N GLN A 335 50.28 -13.55 -52.92
CA GLN A 335 49.03 -13.51 -52.16
C GLN A 335 49.23 -12.96 -50.72
N ASP A 336 50.42 -12.49 -50.38
CA ASP A 336 50.76 -11.89 -49.07
C ASP A 336 49.92 -10.64 -48.75
N ALA A 337 49.62 -9.82 -49.76
CA ALA A 337 48.77 -8.64 -49.62
C ALA A 337 47.29 -9.00 -49.35
N ALA A 338 46.79 -10.08 -49.96
CA ALA A 338 45.41 -10.55 -49.76
C ALA A 338 45.22 -11.09 -48.35
N LEU A 339 46.17 -11.90 -47.83
CA LEU A 339 46.09 -12.40 -46.46
C LEU A 339 46.20 -11.26 -45.43
N THR A 340 47.11 -10.32 -45.64
CA THR A 340 47.26 -9.17 -44.72
C THR A 340 45.98 -8.35 -44.67
N ALA A 341 45.32 -8.13 -45.81
CA ALA A 341 44.03 -7.44 -45.87
C ALA A 341 42.89 -8.18 -45.14
N VAL A 342 42.90 -9.52 -45.15
CA VAL A 342 41.90 -10.30 -44.39
C VAL A 342 42.18 -10.23 -42.88
N VAL A 343 43.44 -10.33 -42.44
CA VAL A 343 43.80 -10.20 -41.02
C VAL A 343 43.48 -8.80 -40.48
N ASP A 344 43.85 -7.75 -41.22
CA ASP A 344 43.55 -6.35 -40.86
C ASP A 344 42.04 -6.10 -40.87
N GLY A 345 41.33 -6.58 -41.91
CA GLY A 345 39.89 -6.44 -42.02
C GLY A 345 39.11 -7.16 -40.92
N MET A 346 39.67 -8.25 -40.37
CA MET A 346 39.06 -8.93 -39.23
C MET A 346 39.20 -8.14 -37.93
N SER A 347 40.39 -7.60 -37.63
CA SER A 347 40.56 -6.71 -36.46
C SER A 347 39.62 -5.50 -36.56
N ASP A 348 39.53 -4.89 -37.74
CA ASP A 348 38.67 -3.71 -37.96
C ASP A 348 37.16 -3.99 -37.85
N THR A 349 36.72 -5.22 -38.12
CA THR A 349 35.29 -5.60 -38.11
C THR A 349 34.85 -6.17 -36.77
N VAL A 350 35.76 -6.85 -36.07
CA VAL A 350 35.45 -7.69 -34.91
C VAL A 350 35.66 -6.97 -33.58
N ASP A 351 36.71 -6.16 -33.45
CA ASP A 351 36.97 -5.38 -32.23
C ASP A 351 35.80 -4.44 -31.85
N PRO A 352 35.12 -3.76 -32.80
CA PRO A 352 33.96 -2.93 -32.49
C PRO A 352 32.76 -3.74 -31.94
N ILE A 353 32.59 -4.99 -32.38
CA ILE A 353 31.51 -5.86 -31.92
C ILE A 353 31.77 -6.28 -30.48
N VAL A 354 32.98 -6.75 -30.17
CA VAL A 354 33.37 -7.11 -28.79
C VAL A 354 33.23 -5.93 -27.86
N THR A 355 33.75 -4.76 -28.27
CA THR A 355 33.63 -3.52 -27.47
C THR A 355 32.16 -3.18 -27.19
N SER A 356 31.28 -3.32 -28.20
CA SER A 356 29.85 -3.05 -28.03
C SER A 356 29.17 -4.01 -27.05
N VAL A 357 29.52 -5.31 -27.10
CA VAL A 357 28.98 -6.32 -26.18
C VAL A 357 29.50 -6.11 -24.75
N GLU A 358 30.78 -5.79 -24.58
CA GLU A 358 31.37 -5.49 -23.27
C GLU A 358 30.80 -4.19 -22.66
N GLU A 359 30.60 -3.14 -23.46
CA GLU A 359 29.96 -1.90 -23.01
C GLU A 359 28.50 -2.14 -22.59
N LEU A 360 27.77 -2.99 -23.32
CA LEU A 360 26.40 -3.36 -22.98
C LEU A 360 26.34 -4.13 -21.65
N LEU A 361 27.18 -5.16 -21.50
CA LEU A 361 27.30 -5.94 -20.27
C LEU A 361 27.69 -5.06 -19.07
N GLY A 362 28.62 -4.13 -19.27
CA GLY A 362 29.04 -3.17 -18.24
C GLY A 362 27.94 -2.20 -17.84
N THR A 363 27.20 -1.68 -18.81
CA THR A 363 26.07 -0.75 -18.59
C THR A 363 24.91 -1.44 -17.87
N LEU A 364 24.56 -2.67 -18.26
CA LEU A 364 23.51 -3.44 -17.61
C LEU A 364 23.90 -3.84 -16.19
N SER A 365 25.13 -4.34 -16.00
CA SER A 365 25.65 -4.70 -14.69
C SER A 365 25.65 -3.49 -13.75
N THR A 366 26.23 -2.38 -14.17
CA THR A 366 26.35 -1.18 -13.32
C THR A 366 24.99 -0.52 -13.11
N GLY A 367 24.21 -0.37 -14.18
CA GLY A 367 22.92 0.32 -14.13
C GLY A 367 21.86 -0.43 -13.31
N LEU A 368 21.78 -1.76 -13.40
CA LEU A 368 20.79 -2.53 -12.68
C LEU A 368 21.20 -2.80 -11.23
N VAL A 369 22.49 -3.10 -10.98
CA VAL A 369 23.02 -3.33 -9.62
C VAL A 369 22.97 -2.06 -8.78
N GLU A 370 23.30 -0.88 -9.34
CA GLU A 370 23.23 0.39 -8.60
C GLU A 370 21.78 0.78 -8.22
N VAL A 371 20.79 0.29 -8.97
CA VAL A 371 19.38 0.64 -8.79
C VAL A 371 18.64 -0.38 -7.91
N GLU A 372 19.16 -1.61 -7.77
CA GLU A 372 18.55 -2.68 -6.96
C GLU A 372 18.29 -2.24 -5.52
N GLU A 373 19.33 -1.80 -4.81
CA GLU A 373 19.27 -1.48 -3.38
C GLU A 373 18.32 -0.29 -3.12
N PRO A 374 18.40 0.84 -3.84
CA PRO A 374 17.43 1.93 -3.70
C PRO A 374 15.98 1.52 -3.96
N ILE A 375 15.71 0.66 -4.97
CA ILE A 375 14.35 0.19 -5.24
C ILE A 375 13.86 -0.71 -4.12
N LYS A 376 14.70 -1.62 -3.64
CA LYS A 376 14.35 -2.56 -2.57
C LYS A 376 14.07 -1.82 -1.26
N GLU A 377 14.89 -0.83 -0.92
CA GLU A 377 14.67 0.03 0.25
C GLU A 377 13.35 0.81 0.12
N ALA A 378 13.10 1.42 -1.05
CA ALA A 378 11.88 2.19 -1.27
C ALA A 378 10.62 1.32 -1.27
N ALA A 379 10.68 0.14 -1.89
CA ALA A 379 9.59 -0.82 -1.90
C ALA A 379 9.31 -1.39 -0.50
N THR A 380 10.36 -1.67 0.28
CA THR A 380 10.23 -2.08 1.68
C THR A 380 9.58 -0.96 2.50
N SER A 381 10.08 0.28 2.37
CA SER A 381 9.52 1.44 3.05
C SER A 381 8.06 1.71 2.68
N ALA A 382 7.69 1.56 1.40
CA ALA A 382 6.32 1.70 0.95
C ALA A 382 5.42 0.57 1.48
N THR A 383 5.93 -0.66 1.54
CA THR A 383 5.21 -1.80 2.13
C THR A 383 4.99 -1.61 3.62
N ASP A 384 5.98 -1.12 4.36
CA ASP A 384 5.89 -0.80 5.78
C ASP A 384 4.84 0.30 6.02
N GLN A 385 4.86 1.37 5.22
CA GLN A 385 3.86 2.45 5.31
C GLN A 385 2.44 1.92 5.02
N ILE A 386 2.29 1.02 4.05
CA ILE A 386 1.00 0.37 3.74
C ILE A 386 0.54 -0.53 4.89
N SER A 387 1.45 -1.28 5.51
CA SER A 387 1.14 -2.11 6.68
C SER A 387 0.69 -1.24 7.85
N ALA A 388 1.42 -0.17 8.17
CA ALA A 388 1.07 0.76 9.25
C ALA A 388 -0.32 1.41 9.03
N MET A 389 -0.64 1.78 7.78
CA MET A 389 -1.99 2.26 7.43
C MET A 389 -3.06 1.18 7.63
N ASN A 390 -2.79 -0.05 7.19
CA ASN A 390 -3.71 -1.17 7.35
C ASN A 390 -3.96 -1.50 8.83
N ASP A 391 -2.92 -1.44 9.66
CA ASP A 391 -3.00 -1.68 11.11
C ASP A 391 -3.80 -0.57 11.80
N THR A 392 -3.52 0.69 11.47
CA THR A 392 -4.29 1.85 11.97
C THR A 392 -5.78 1.72 11.66
N ILE A 393 -6.12 1.25 10.45
CA ILE A 393 -7.51 1.07 10.02
C ILE A 393 -8.16 -0.13 10.69
N THR A 394 -7.40 -1.21 10.90
CA THR A 394 -7.87 -2.39 11.62
C THR A 394 -8.18 -2.05 13.06
N GLN A 395 -7.31 -1.27 13.71
CA GLN A 395 -7.52 -0.75 15.05
C GLN A 395 -8.78 0.12 15.07
N LEU A 396 -8.86 1.15 14.21
CA LEU A 396 -10.05 2.00 14.08
C LEU A 396 -11.35 1.21 13.92
N LYS A 397 -11.35 0.15 13.09
CA LYS A 397 -12.51 -0.74 12.89
C LYS A 397 -12.88 -1.48 14.18
N SER A 398 -11.90 -2.09 14.86
CA SER A 398 -12.09 -2.81 16.13
C SER A 398 -12.73 -1.91 17.19
N ASP A 399 -12.27 -0.66 17.25
CA ASP A 399 -12.74 0.29 18.26
C ASP A 399 -14.12 0.82 17.95
N MET A 400 -14.39 0.98 16.65
CA MET A 400 -15.71 1.35 16.18
C MET A 400 -16.72 0.23 16.39
N ASP A 401 -16.31 -1.03 16.26
CA ASP A 401 -17.14 -2.17 16.64
C ASP A 401 -17.42 -2.21 18.15
N GLY A 402 -16.40 -1.97 18.98
CA GLY A 402 -16.57 -1.87 20.43
C GLY A 402 -17.47 -0.71 20.87
N PHE A 403 -17.35 0.44 20.19
CA PHE A 403 -18.22 1.59 20.41
C PHE A 403 -19.63 1.35 19.89
N LYS A 404 -19.79 0.66 18.76
CA LYS A 404 -21.09 0.26 18.20
C LYS A 404 -21.80 -0.70 19.16
N GLU A 405 -21.13 -1.72 19.67
CA GLU A 405 -21.70 -2.63 20.66
C GLU A 405 -22.16 -1.88 21.93
N THR A 406 -21.32 -0.95 22.41
CA THR A 406 -21.66 -0.08 23.53
C THR A 406 -22.86 0.80 23.21
N ASN A 407 -22.89 1.43 22.03
CA ASN A 407 -24.00 2.27 21.59
C ASN A 407 -25.27 1.46 21.42
N ASP A 408 -25.25 0.25 20.86
CA ASP A 408 -26.43 -0.60 20.67
C ASP A 408 -27.03 -0.99 22.02
N SER A 409 -26.19 -1.34 22.99
CA SER A 409 -26.62 -1.61 24.37
C SER A 409 -27.21 -0.37 25.06
N MET A 410 -26.69 0.83 24.75
CA MET A 410 -27.12 2.09 25.34
C MET A 410 -28.25 2.78 24.57
N SER A 411 -28.45 2.48 23.30
CA SER A 411 -29.39 3.15 22.40
C SER A 411 -30.82 2.95 22.90
N GLN A 412 -31.13 1.72 23.33
CA GLN A 412 -32.41 1.40 23.97
C GLN A 412 -32.62 2.19 25.27
N ILE A 413 -31.57 2.31 26.10
CA ILE A 413 -31.62 3.05 27.37
C ILE A 413 -31.73 4.56 27.12
N ARG A 414 -31.02 5.10 26.13
CA ARG A 414 -31.04 6.53 25.73
C ARG A 414 -32.43 6.92 25.23
N GLN A 415 -32.96 6.16 24.27
CA GLN A 415 -34.28 6.39 23.70
C GLN A 415 -35.35 6.31 24.78
N ALA A 416 -35.31 5.27 25.62
CA ALA A 416 -36.25 5.12 26.72
C ALA A 416 -36.09 6.23 27.76
N GLY A 417 -34.86 6.66 28.08
CA GLY A 417 -34.58 7.65 29.12
C GLY A 417 -35.12 9.04 28.79
N VAL A 418 -34.84 9.55 27.58
CA VAL A 418 -35.34 10.87 27.15
C VAL A 418 -36.87 10.83 27.09
N LEU A 419 -37.46 9.82 26.45
CA LEU A 419 -38.91 9.68 26.36
C LEU A 419 -39.57 9.49 27.73
N ALA A 420 -38.93 8.79 28.67
CA ALA A 420 -39.43 8.61 30.03
C ALA A 420 -39.53 9.94 30.78
N ILE A 421 -38.53 10.84 30.66
CA ILE A 421 -38.60 12.17 31.29
C ILE A 421 -39.81 12.95 30.77
N PHE A 422 -40.04 12.95 29.46
CA PHE A 422 -41.21 13.60 28.86
C PHE A 422 -42.53 12.92 29.28
N ALA A 423 -42.59 11.59 29.27
CA ALA A 423 -43.78 10.83 29.66
C ALA A 423 -44.14 11.07 31.13
N VAL A 424 -43.15 11.07 32.03
CA VAL A 424 -43.34 11.37 33.45
C VAL A 424 -43.80 12.83 33.63
N ALA A 425 -43.18 13.79 32.93
CA ALA A 425 -43.61 15.18 32.97
C ALA A 425 -45.07 15.35 32.50
N LEU A 426 -45.46 14.71 31.40
CA LEU A 426 -46.82 14.72 30.87
C LEU A 426 -47.82 14.03 31.79
N ALA A 427 -47.42 12.95 32.48
CA ALA A 427 -48.25 12.29 33.48
C ALA A 427 -48.59 13.24 34.64
N PHE A 428 -47.62 14.01 35.15
CA PHE A 428 -47.87 15.01 36.18
C PHE A 428 -48.74 16.17 35.69
N VAL A 429 -48.61 16.57 34.42
CA VAL A 429 -49.50 17.55 33.78
C VAL A 429 -50.92 17.01 33.69
N ALA A 430 -51.11 15.75 33.31
CA ALA A 430 -52.41 15.09 33.25
C ALA A 430 -53.06 15.00 34.64
N LEU A 431 -52.29 14.64 35.68
CA LEU A 431 -52.76 14.70 37.09
C LEU A 431 -53.18 16.12 37.48
N GLY A 432 -52.45 17.13 36.99
CA GLY A 432 -52.80 18.53 37.17
C GLY A 432 -54.14 18.87 36.52
N PHE A 433 -54.38 18.43 35.28
CA PHE A 433 -55.67 18.60 34.60
C PHE A 433 -56.81 17.89 35.33
N VAL A 434 -56.60 16.68 35.84
CA VAL A 434 -57.60 15.98 36.66
C VAL A 434 -57.96 16.80 37.90
N GLY A 435 -56.96 17.37 38.58
CA GLY A 435 -57.19 18.27 39.72
C GLY A 435 -57.85 19.60 39.34
N VAL A 436 -57.64 20.11 38.13
CA VAL A 436 -58.39 21.28 37.60
C VAL A 436 -59.84 20.92 37.33
N ILE A 437 -60.11 19.79 36.68
CA ILE A 437 -61.47 19.34 36.33
C ILE A 437 -62.25 18.99 37.60
N SER A 438 -61.62 18.35 38.58
CA SER A 438 -62.27 18.01 39.85
C SER A 438 -62.78 19.26 40.56
N ALA A 439 -62.02 20.36 40.52
CA ALA A 439 -62.39 21.62 41.14
C ALA A 439 -63.63 22.31 40.51
N PHE A 440 -64.07 21.86 39.32
CA PHE A 440 -65.33 22.26 38.71
C PHE A 440 -66.50 21.31 39.03
N THR A 441 -66.26 20.21 39.75
CA THR A 441 -67.22 19.15 40.01
C THR A 441 -67.68 19.16 41.48
N PRO A 442 -68.99 19.22 41.80
CA PRO A 442 -69.48 19.46 43.17
C PRO A 442 -69.43 18.25 44.14
N CYS A 443 -68.55 17.27 43.94
CA CYS A 443 -68.57 15.98 44.67
C CYS A 443 -67.68 15.97 45.92
N LYS A 444 -68.03 15.16 46.95
CA LYS A 444 -67.22 15.01 48.19
C LYS A 444 -65.78 14.48 47.99
N PHE A 445 -65.46 13.88 46.85
CA PHE A 445 -64.11 13.40 46.52
C PHE A 445 -63.10 14.52 46.22
N ASP A 446 -63.54 15.78 46.21
CA ASP A 446 -62.73 16.94 45.81
C ASP A 446 -61.53 17.21 46.74
N ASP A 447 -61.63 16.89 48.04
CA ASP A 447 -60.52 17.07 49.00
C ASP A 447 -59.28 16.21 48.63
N TYR A 448 -59.49 15.02 48.05
CA TYR A 448 -58.40 14.13 47.62
C TYR A 448 -57.86 14.52 46.24
N LEU A 449 -58.71 15.03 45.35
CA LEU A 449 -58.29 15.43 44.00
C LEU A 449 -57.55 16.78 44.01
N GLU A 450 -57.83 17.67 44.96
CA GLU A 450 -57.02 18.88 45.20
C GLU A 450 -55.56 18.53 45.59
N PHE A 451 -55.33 17.36 46.20
CA PHE A 451 -53.99 16.88 46.53
C PHE A 451 -53.16 16.56 45.27
N LEU A 452 -53.78 16.20 44.15
CA LEU A 452 -53.07 15.96 42.89
C LEU A 452 -52.38 17.21 42.35
N LEU A 453 -53.00 18.39 42.50
CA LEU A 453 -52.36 19.64 42.12
C LEU A 453 -51.10 19.91 42.97
N HIS A 454 -51.10 19.48 44.23
CA HIS A 454 -49.91 19.56 45.09
C HIS A 454 -48.76 18.68 44.59
N PHE A 455 -49.08 17.46 44.13
CA PHE A 455 -48.11 16.59 43.47
C PHE A 455 -47.57 17.20 42.18
N THR A 456 -48.47 17.73 41.33
CA THR A 456 -48.08 18.30 40.03
C THR A 456 -47.06 19.42 40.17
N TRP A 457 -47.27 20.40 41.06
CA TRP A 457 -46.29 21.50 41.18
C TRP A 457 -44.99 21.08 41.88
N LEU A 458 -45.04 20.16 42.85
CA LEU A 458 -43.85 19.72 43.58
C LEU A 458 -42.96 18.82 42.71
N PHE A 459 -43.53 17.75 42.16
CA PHE A 459 -42.78 16.82 41.31
C PHE A 459 -42.48 17.42 39.95
N GLY A 460 -43.37 18.25 39.41
CA GLY A 460 -43.09 19.05 38.23
C GLY A 460 -41.83 19.91 38.44
N ALA A 461 -41.70 20.60 39.56
CA ALA A 461 -40.49 21.39 39.83
C ALA A 461 -39.21 20.54 39.93
N VAL A 462 -39.26 19.37 40.56
CA VAL A 462 -38.12 18.43 40.62
C VAL A 462 -37.73 17.97 39.22
N ILE A 463 -38.71 17.56 38.40
CA ILE A 463 -38.47 17.17 37.01
C ILE A 463 -37.89 18.33 36.22
N GLY A 464 -38.38 19.55 36.43
CA GLY A 464 -37.81 20.75 35.80
C GLY A 464 -36.33 20.92 36.10
N THR A 465 -35.91 20.73 37.35
CA THR A 465 -34.49 20.78 37.74
C THR A 465 -33.68 19.65 37.08
N VAL A 466 -34.16 18.41 37.11
CA VAL A 466 -33.48 17.28 36.44
C VAL A 466 -33.36 17.54 34.94
N THR A 467 -34.42 18.05 34.32
CA THR A 467 -34.45 18.35 32.88
C THR A 467 -33.46 19.46 32.51
N PHE A 468 -33.29 20.50 33.34
CA PHE A 468 -32.24 21.50 33.12
C PHE A 468 -30.84 20.90 33.16
N ILE A 469 -30.57 19.99 34.11
CA ILE A 469 -29.27 19.33 34.24
C ILE A 469 -29.01 18.43 33.02
N VAL A 470 -29.95 17.55 32.69
CA VAL A 470 -29.81 16.62 31.55
C VAL A 470 -29.75 17.39 30.23
N GLY A 471 -30.55 18.44 30.05
CA GLY A 471 -30.49 19.32 28.89
C GLY A 471 -29.15 20.04 28.78
N GLY A 472 -28.56 20.46 29.90
CA GLY A 472 -27.22 21.04 29.93
C GLY A 472 -26.12 20.08 29.51
N VAL A 473 -26.19 18.82 29.96
CA VAL A 473 -25.26 17.77 29.51
C VAL A 473 -25.41 17.54 27.99
N ALA A 474 -26.64 17.46 27.49
CA ALA A 474 -26.89 17.30 26.06
C ALA A 474 -26.36 18.49 25.23
N LEU A 475 -26.43 19.72 25.75
CA LEU A 475 -25.82 20.89 25.10
C LEU A 475 -24.30 20.79 25.04
N VAL A 476 -23.64 20.39 26.14
CA VAL A 476 -22.19 20.15 26.18
C VAL A 476 -21.76 19.11 25.13
N LEU A 477 -22.51 18.02 25.01
CA LEU A 477 -22.26 17.01 23.99
C LEU A 477 -22.44 17.56 22.57
N SER A 478 -23.49 18.36 22.33
CA SER A 478 -23.71 19.01 21.03
C SER A 478 -22.54 19.92 20.65
N ILE A 479 -22.00 20.64 21.63
CA ILE A 479 -20.85 21.51 21.46
C ILE A 479 -19.57 20.72 21.17
N GLY A 480 -19.38 19.56 21.81
CA GLY A 480 -18.30 18.63 21.49
C GLY A 480 -18.39 18.07 20.07
N TRP A 481 -19.58 17.65 19.63
CA TRP A 481 -19.80 17.18 18.25
C TRP A 481 -19.57 18.30 17.23
N SER A 482 -19.90 19.55 17.57
CA SER A 482 -19.59 20.70 16.73
C SER A 482 -18.08 20.94 16.59
N ASP A 483 -17.28 20.65 17.61
CA ASP A 483 -15.81 20.74 17.49
C ASP A 483 -15.27 19.61 16.63
N MET A 484 -15.86 18.41 16.76
CA MET A 484 -15.45 17.29 15.94
C MET A 484 -15.54 17.62 14.45
N CYS A 485 -16.54 18.39 14.04
CA CYS A 485 -16.61 18.89 12.66
C CYS A 485 -15.39 19.70 12.24
N VAL A 486 -14.87 20.53 13.13
CA VAL A 486 -13.65 21.31 12.89
C VAL A 486 -12.42 20.41 12.89
N PHE A 487 -12.35 19.42 13.79
CA PHE A 487 -11.28 18.42 13.79
C PHE A 487 -11.28 17.58 12.50
N MET A 488 -12.46 17.18 12.00
CA MET A 488 -12.57 16.49 10.71
C MET A 488 -12.10 17.37 9.54
N ASP A 489 -12.42 18.67 9.55
CA ASP A 489 -11.90 19.61 8.56
C ASP A 489 -10.36 19.69 8.63
N ILE A 490 -9.77 19.69 9.83
CA ILE A 490 -8.31 19.68 10.03
C ILE A 490 -7.69 18.39 9.48
N VAL A 491 -8.25 17.23 9.81
CA VAL A 491 -7.74 15.92 9.33
C VAL A 491 -7.86 15.80 7.81
N LYS A 492 -8.91 16.35 7.20
CA LYS A 492 -9.05 16.42 5.73
C LYS A 492 -8.02 17.33 5.07
N GLU A 493 -7.62 18.40 5.74
CA GLU A 493 -6.61 19.33 5.23
C GLU A 493 -5.21 18.70 5.27
N ASP A 494 -4.91 17.98 6.35
CA ASP A 494 -3.64 17.28 6.50
C ASP A 494 -3.75 16.03 7.38
N PHE A 495 -3.59 14.85 6.78
CA PHE A 495 -3.55 13.57 7.48
C PHE A 495 -2.22 13.31 8.20
N SER A 496 -1.21 14.17 8.06
CA SER A 496 0.09 14.04 8.76
C SER A 496 -0.05 13.95 10.28
N VAL A 497 -1.14 14.50 10.83
CA VAL A 497 -1.43 14.45 12.27
C VAL A 497 -1.72 13.03 12.78
N LEU A 498 -2.06 12.09 11.88
CA LEU A 498 -2.19 10.66 12.21
C LEU A 498 -0.84 9.92 12.24
N GLY A 499 0.27 10.62 12.00
CA GLY A 499 1.62 10.09 11.89
C GLY A 499 2.22 10.31 10.50
N GLU A 500 3.53 10.53 10.42
CA GLU A 500 4.24 10.88 9.17
C GLU A 500 4.04 9.83 8.07
N GLN A 501 4.08 8.54 8.45
CA GLN A 501 3.98 7.40 7.54
C GLN A 501 2.57 7.22 6.98
N ALA A 502 1.55 7.14 7.84
CA ALA A 502 0.17 6.99 7.41
C ALA A 502 -0.37 8.26 6.74
N GLY A 503 0.03 9.43 7.24
CA GLY A 503 -0.43 10.72 6.74
C GLY A 503 -0.01 11.01 5.31
N THR A 504 1.22 10.64 4.91
CA THR A 504 1.69 10.82 3.53
C THR A 504 0.85 10.02 2.53
N GLY A 505 0.56 8.74 2.84
CA GLY A 505 -0.28 7.89 2.01
C GLY A 505 -1.74 8.35 1.96
N LEU A 506 -2.33 8.68 3.11
CA LEU A 506 -3.72 9.15 3.19
C LEU A 506 -3.92 10.52 2.53
N ASN A 507 -2.97 11.45 2.66
CA ASN A 507 -2.99 12.73 1.94
C ASN A 507 -2.96 12.52 0.42
N ALA A 508 -2.16 11.57 -0.07
CA ALA A 508 -2.13 11.24 -1.48
C ALA A 508 -3.47 10.65 -1.96
N CYS A 509 -4.05 9.73 -1.17
CA CYS A 509 -5.36 9.15 -1.44
C CYS A 509 -6.46 10.20 -1.51
N TYR A 510 -6.49 11.12 -0.55
CA TYR A 510 -7.50 12.16 -0.49
C TYR A 510 -7.40 13.13 -1.69
N ASN A 511 -6.17 13.46 -2.11
CA ASN A 511 -5.92 14.34 -3.25
C ASN A 511 -5.93 13.63 -4.61
N ASP A 512 -6.38 12.37 -4.70
CA ASP A 512 -6.36 11.52 -5.90
C ASP A 512 -4.97 11.45 -6.58
N THR A 513 -3.92 11.55 -5.77
CA THR A 513 -2.54 11.43 -6.21
C THR A 513 -2.10 9.98 -6.10
N ALA A 514 -1.40 9.48 -7.12
CA ALA A 514 -0.87 8.13 -7.07
C ALA A 514 0.13 7.99 -5.91
N LEU A 515 -0.05 6.98 -5.07
CA LEU A 515 0.84 6.68 -3.94
C LEU A 515 2.31 6.54 -4.35
N LEU A 516 2.59 6.14 -5.60
CA LEU A 516 3.93 6.12 -6.17
C LEU A 516 4.64 7.48 -6.06
N VAL A 517 3.90 8.57 -6.34
CA VAL A 517 4.41 9.94 -6.28
C VAL A 517 4.61 10.36 -4.84
N ALA A 518 3.68 9.98 -3.96
CA ALA A 518 3.72 10.31 -2.54
C ALA A 518 4.90 9.65 -1.81
N PHE A 519 5.19 8.39 -2.13
CA PHE A 519 6.34 7.66 -1.59
C PHE A 519 7.65 7.97 -2.32
N ASN A 520 7.66 8.95 -3.24
CA ASN A 520 8.83 9.39 -4.01
C ASN A 520 9.51 8.26 -4.81
N MET A 521 8.73 7.26 -5.22
CA MET A 521 9.21 6.10 -5.99
C MET A 521 9.24 6.36 -7.50
N THR A 522 8.66 7.47 -7.97
CA THR A 522 8.62 7.80 -9.41
C THR A 522 10.01 7.80 -10.04
N LYS A 523 11.02 8.40 -9.38
CA LYS A 523 12.39 8.44 -9.91
C LYS A 523 13.07 7.09 -9.91
N GLN A 524 12.74 6.26 -8.93
CA GLN A 524 13.30 4.92 -8.77
C GLN A 524 12.71 3.95 -9.78
N LEU A 525 11.52 4.21 -10.33
CA LEU A 525 10.92 3.40 -11.39
C LEU A 525 11.15 3.97 -12.80
N ASP A 526 11.68 5.19 -12.92
CA ASP A 526 11.93 5.84 -14.21
C ASP A 526 13.07 5.17 -15.00
N PHE A 527 13.87 4.29 -14.37
CA PHE A 527 14.90 3.49 -15.04
C PHE A 527 14.34 2.46 -16.04
N ALA A 528 13.06 2.07 -15.90
CA ALA A 528 12.42 1.11 -16.78
C ALA A 528 12.37 1.60 -18.24
N GLY A 529 12.17 2.90 -18.46
CA GLY A 529 12.14 3.50 -19.81
C GLY A 529 13.48 3.42 -20.55
N PRO A 530 14.58 3.95 -19.98
CA PRO A 530 15.92 3.80 -20.55
C PRO A 530 16.36 2.35 -20.73
N LEU A 531 15.96 1.46 -19.81
CA LEU A 531 16.24 0.02 -19.92
C LEU A 531 15.54 -0.59 -21.13
N GLU A 532 14.26 -0.27 -21.36
CA GLU A 532 13.50 -0.73 -22.53
C GLU A 532 14.10 -0.19 -23.85
N GLU A 533 14.53 1.07 -23.88
CA GLU A 533 15.19 1.66 -25.06
C GLU A 533 16.53 0.98 -25.37
N GLN A 534 17.35 0.71 -24.35
CA GLN A 534 18.62 0.01 -24.52
C GLN A 534 18.42 -1.44 -24.96
N LEU A 535 17.46 -2.15 -24.36
CA LEU A 535 17.19 -3.54 -24.71
C LEU A 535 16.61 -3.68 -26.12
N ALA A 536 15.75 -2.74 -26.54
CA ALA A 536 15.24 -2.68 -27.90
C ALA A 536 16.35 -2.41 -28.92
N ALA A 537 17.34 -1.57 -28.58
CA ALA A 537 18.50 -1.33 -29.44
C ALA A 537 19.36 -2.59 -29.64
N THR A 538 19.43 -3.48 -28.64
CA THR A 538 20.15 -4.76 -28.72
C THR A 538 19.40 -5.80 -29.54
N GLN A 539 18.06 -5.81 -29.46
CA GLN A 539 17.21 -6.70 -30.25
C GLN A 539 17.35 -6.52 -31.76
N ASP A 540 17.71 -5.33 -32.21
CA ASP A 540 17.92 -5.03 -33.63
C ASP A 540 19.32 -5.46 -34.15
N VAL A 541 20.21 -5.98 -33.29
CA VAL A 541 21.55 -6.44 -33.70
C VAL A 541 21.48 -7.84 -34.29
N ASP A 542 21.46 -7.92 -35.62
CA ASP A 542 21.58 -9.20 -36.35
C ASP A 542 23.03 -9.74 -36.27
N ILE A 543 23.29 -10.53 -35.23
CA ILE A 543 24.56 -11.25 -35.02
C ILE A 543 24.92 -12.06 -36.26
N SER A 544 23.96 -12.76 -36.88
CA SER A 544 24.23 -13.62 -38.02
C SER A 544 24.71 -12.82 -39.24
N SER A 545 24.15 -11.63 -39.46
CA SER A 545 24.63 -10.72 -40.51
C SER A 545 26.06 -10.22 -40.26
N SER A 546 26.40 -9.96 -38.99
CA SER A 546 27.72 -9.50 -38.58
C SER A 546 28.76 -10.61 -38.76
N PHE A 547 28.45 -11.83 -38.33
CA PHE A 547 29.31 -13.00 -38.56
C PHE A 547 29.44 -13.36 -40.04
N SER A 548 28.37 -13.23 -40.82
CA SER A 548 28.42 -13.44 -42.27
C SER A 548 29.41 -12.51 -42.97
N SER A 549 29.57 -11.27 -42.46
CA SER A 549 30.55 -10.31 -42.98
C SER A 549 32.00 -10.71 -42.67
N ILE A 550 32.22 -11.53 -41.64
CA ILE A 550 33.53 -12.03 -41.20
C ILE A 550 33.86 -13.38 -41.84
N THR A 551 32.89 -14.30 -41.87
CA THR A 551 33.07 -15.64 -42.45
C THR A 551 33.17 -15.61 -43.97
N GLY A 552 32.56 -14.61 -44.62
CA GLY A 552 32.63 -14.40 -46.08
C GLY A 552 34.07 -14.29 -46.59
N PRO A 553 34.86 -13.30 -46.13
CA PRO A 553 36.28 -13.16 -46.50
C PRO A 553 37.13 -14.41 -46.22
N VAL A 554 36.86 -15.14 -45.14
CA VAL A 554 37.59 -16.39 -44.81
C VAL A 554 37.24 -17.50 -45.82
N THR A 555 35.97 -17.58 -46.22
CA THR A 555 35.49 -18.53 -47.24
C THR A 555 36.06 -18.17 -48.63
N ASP A 556 36.10 -16.88 -48.97
CA ASP A 556 36.71 -16.39 -50.21
C ASP A 556 38.20 -16.72 -50.24
N MET A 557 38.91 -16.54 -49.12
CA MET A 557 40.32 -16.92 -48.99
C MET A 557 40.53 -18.43 -49.18
N ALA A 558 39.67 -19.28 -48.60
CA ALA A 558 39.73 -20.72 -48.80
C ALA A 558 39.50 -21.10 -50.28
N ALA A 559 38.60 -20.40 -50.97
CA ALA A 559 38.36 -20.59 -52.40
C ALA A 559 39.57 -20.16 -53.25
N GLU A 560 40.18 -19.02 -52.92
CA GLU A 560 41.41 -18.55 -53.58
C GLU A 560 42.59 -19.49 -53.34
N ILE A 561 42.77 -20.00 -52.11
CA ILE A 561 43.81 -20.99 -51.79
C ILE A 561 43.57 -22.30 -52.54
N THR A 562 42.32 -22.75 -52.65
CA THR A 562 41.96 -23.93 -53.44
C THR A 562 42.27 -23.72 -54.93
N ALA A 563 42.13 -22.49 -55.41
CA ALA A 563 42.43 -22.10 -56.78
C ALA A 563 43.93 -21.88 -57.05
N ILE A 564 44.81 -21.98 -56.04
CA ILE A 564 46.28 -21.98 -56.25
C ILE A 564 46.65 -23.21 -57.06
N ALA A 565 46.67 -23.03 -58.38
CA ALA A 565 47.23 -23.98 -59.31
C ALA A 565 48.75 -23.79 -59.33
N LEU A 566 49.48 -24.90 -59.43
CA LEU A 566 50.94 -24.89 -59.61
C LEU A 566 51.36 -24.23 -60.94
N THR A 567 50.40 -23.87 -61.79
CA THR A 567 50.58 -23.18 -63.06
C THR A 567 50.80 -21.67 -62.91
N ASP A 568 50.45 -21.07 -61.75
CA ASP A 568 50.37 -19.61 -61.57
C ASP A 568 51.42 -19.01 -60.61
N ILE A 569 52.39 -19.81 -60.14
CA ILE A 569 53.36 -19.37 -59.13
C ILE A 569 54.44 -18.49 -59.76
N GLY A 570 54.40 -17.18 -59.46
CA GLY A 570 55.34 -16.21 -60.03
C GLY A 570 55.22 -16.02 -61.55
N GLY A 571 54.07 -16.38 -62.13
CA GLY A 571 53.85 -16.39 -63.59
C GLY A 571 54.62 -17.49 -64.33
N VAL A 572 55.10 -18.49 -63.60
CA VAL A 572 55.79 -19.66 -64.15
C VAL A 572 54.92 -20.88 -63.84
N ASP A 573 54.51 -21.58 -64.89
CA ASP A 573 53.85 -22.86 -64.72
C ASP A 573 54.89 -23.88 -64.28
N LEU A 574 54.87 -24.26 -63.00
CA LEU A 574 55.87 -25.17 -62.45
C LEU A 574 55.68 -26.59 -62.98
N VAL A 575 54.43 -26.98 -63.28
CA VAL A 575 54.12 -28.30 -63.87
C VAL A 575 54.61 -28.34 -65.30
N ASP A 576 54.32 -27.32 -66.10
CA ASP A 576 54.83 -27.20 -67.47
C ASP A 576 56.34 -26.96 -67.50
N SER A 577 56.92 -26.26 -66.52
CA SER A 577 58.38 -26.07 -66.43
C SER A 577 59.08 -27.38 -66.09
N LEU A 578 58.49 -28.17 -65.19
CA LEU A 578 58.98 -29.50 -64.86
C LEU A 578 58.78 -30.44 -66.06
N ALA A 579 57.62 -30.38 -66.72
CA ALA A 579 57.30 -31.12 -67.92
C ALA A 579 58.20 -30.72 -69.09
N GLN A 580 58.55 -29.45 -69.28
CA GLN A 580 59.48 -28.99 -70.31
C GLN A 580 60.91 -29.42 -70.01
N LEU A 581 61.31 -29.44 -68.73
CA LEU A 581 62.59 -30.01 -68.33
C LEU A 581 62.63 -31.50 -68.63
N THR A 582 61.56 -32.26 -68.37
CA THR A 582 61.49 -33.70 -68.71
C THR A 582 61.31 -33.98 -70.22
N ASP A 583 60.48 -33.20 -70.92
CA ASP A 583 60.13 -33.32 -72.35
C ASP A 583 61.15 -32.68 -73.28
N SER A 584 62.09 -31.88 -72.75
CA SER A 584 63.28 -31.46 -73.51
C SER A 584 64.03 -32.68 -74.07
N GLU A 585 63.88 -33.85 -73.44
CA GLU A 585 64.35 -35.14 -73.97
C GLU A 585 63.63 -35.54 -75.27
N ALA A 586 62.31 -35.36 -75.38
CA ALA A 586 61.54 -35.69 -76.58
C ALA A 586 61.86 -34.73 -77.74
N THR A 587 62.01 -33.44 -77.44
CA THR A 587 62.42 -32.44 -78.44
C THR A 587 63.88 -32.64 -78.88
N PHE A 588 64.75 -33.04 -77.95
CA PHE A 588 66.12 -33.46 -78.26
C PHE A 588 66.17 -34.75 -79.09
N ARG A 589 65.35 -35.76 -78.77
CA ARG A 589 65.18 -36.97 -79.58
C ARG A 589 64.79 -36.61 -81.00
N GLN A 590 63.81 -35.73 -81.17
CA GLN A 590 63.37 -35.29 -82.49
C GLN A 590 64.47 -34.53 -83.23
N THR A 591 65.19 -33.62 -82.57
CA THR A 591 66.30 -32.88 -83.20
C THR A 591 67.48 -33.78 -83.59
N VAL A 592 67.79 -34.79 -82.78
CA VAL A 592 68.84 -35.78 -83.07
C VAL A 592 68.40 -36.75 -84.17
N ASP A 593 67.14 -37.20 -84.15
CA ASP A 593 66.58 -38.08 -85.17
C ASP A 593 66.43 -37.36 -86.52
N ASP A 594 66.11 -36.06 -86.51
CA ASP A 594 66.06 -35.20 -87.70
C ASP A 594 67.46 -34.86 -88.25
N ALA A 595 68.47 -34.77 -87.37
CA ALA A 595 69.87 -34.56 -87.76
C ALA A 595 70.56 -35.86 -88.22
N ALA A 596 70.00 -37.03 -87.90
CA ALA A 596 70.52 -38.31 -88.33
C ALA A 596 70.20 -38.55 -89.82
N THR A 597 71.22 -38.55 -90.68
CA THR A 597 71.07 -39.01 -92.07
C THR A 597 70.48 -40.41 -92.11
N VAL A 598 69.36 -40.56 -92.83
CA VAL A 598 68.64 -41.82 -93.04
C VAL A 598 69.61 -42.89 -93.59
N GLY A 599 70.06 -43.80 -92.72
CA GLY A 599 70.93 -44.93 -93.08
C GLY A 599 72.03 -45.32 -92.08
N THR A 600 72.31 -44.53 -91.05
CA THR A 600 73.33 -44.85 -90.02
C THR A 600 72.82 -44.66 -88.59
N TYR A 601 71.69 -45.28 -88.27
CA TYR A 601 71.24 -45.39 -86.88
C TYR A 601 71.80 -46.67 -86.27
N ASP A 602 72.90 -46.57 -85.53
CA ASP A 602 73.34 -47.63 -84.63
C ASP A 602 72.58 -47.47 -83.30
N ALA A 603 71.54 -48.29 -83.12
CA ALA A 603 70.73 -48.32 -81.91
C ALA A 603 71.53 -48.69 -80.65
N GLN A 604 72.78 -49.14 -80.79
CA GLN A 604 73.64 -49.55 -79.68
C GLN A 604 74.53 -48.42 -79.13
N ALA A 605 74.74 -47.32 -79.86
CA ALA A 605 75.63 -46.23 -79.45
C ALA A 605 74.93 -45.08 -78.69
N ASN A 606 73.62 -45.19 -78.45
CA ASN A 606 72.78 -44.16 -77.83
C ASN A 606 72.15 -44.59 -76.49
N SER A 607 72.73 -45.60 -75.83
CA SER A 607 72.36 -45.99 -74.45
C SER A 607 72.74 -44.95 -73.40
N ASP A 608 73.46 -43.91 -73.78
CA ASP A 608 73.90 -42.82 -72.90
C ASP A 608 72.88 -41.67 -72.81
N LYS A 609 71.66 -41.81 -73.35
CA LYS A 609 70.61 -40.79 -73.23
C LYS A 609 69.92 -40.87 -71.86
N CYS A 610 69.63 -39.72 -71.28
CA CYS A 610 68.68 -39.61 -70.18
C CYS A 610 67.36 -40.26 -70.54
N CYS A 611 66.71 -40.87 -69.56
CA CYS A 611 65.51 -41.69 -69.77
C CYS A 611 64.39 -41.31 -68.80
N TYR A 612 64.27 -40.01 -68.54
CA TYR A 612 63.26 -39.48 -67.63
C TYR A 612 61.92 -39.38 -68.38
N ASP A 613 61.40 -40.52 -68.82
CA ASP A 613 60.09 -40.65 -69.47
C ASP A 613 59.00 -40.71 -68.40
N PHE A 614 58.70 -39.58 -67.77
CA PHE A 614 57.58 -39.45 -66.84
C PHE A 614 57.08 -38.02 -66.67
N SER A 615 55.77 -37.90 -66.43
CA SER A 615 55.08 -36.68 -66.07
C SER A 615 54.70 -36.71 -64.58
N ILE A 616 55.20 -35.76 -63.79
CA ILE A 616 54.71 -35.55 -62.42
C ILE A 616 53.42 -34.73 -62.52
N LEU A 617 52.29 -35.39 -62.30
CA LEU A 617 51.01 -34.71 -62.13
C LEU A 617 50.90 -34.14 -60.72
N GLU A 618 50.12 -33.07 -60.57
CA GLU A 618 49.86 -32.43 -59.28
C GLU A 618 49.37 -33.42 -58.21
N ALA A 619 48.44 -34.29 -58.58
CA ALA A 619 47.90 -35.34 -57.69
C ALA A 619 48.97 -36.32 -57.17
N ASN A 620 50.12 -36.41 -57.83
CA ASN A 620 51.21 -37.32 -57.48
C ASN A 620 52.37 -36.59 -56.78
N ILE A 621 52.31 -35.28 -56.54
CA ILE A 621 53.45 -34.56 -55.94
C ILE A 621 53.75 -35.07 -54.52
N LEU A 622 52.73 -35.36 -53.72
CA LEU A 622 52.93 -35.91 -52.37
C LEU A 622 53.35 -37.37 -52.38
N GLU A 623 53.05 -38.10 -53.46
CA GLU A 623 53.38 -39.51 -53.63
C GLU A 623 53.93 -39.78 -55.04
N PRO A 624 55.11 -39.25 -55.39
CA PRO A 624 55.62 -39.23 -56.77
C PRO A 624 55.76 -40.64 -57.36
N TRP A 625 56.04 -41.64 -56.51
CA TRP A 625 56.14 -43.05 -56.89
C TRP A 625 54.83 -43.64 -57.44
N THR A 626 53.66 -43.04 -57.18
CA THR A 626 52.37 -43.51 -57.72
C THR A 626 52.17 -43.14 -59.19
N GLY A 627 52.89 -42.13 -59.69
CA GLY A 627 52.82 -41.69 -61.07
C GLY A 627 53.49 -42.63 -62.08
N PHE A 628 54.24 -43.63 -61.63
CA PHE A 628 55.00 -44.54 -62.50
C PHE A 628 54.20 -45.79 -62.84
N THR A 629 53.75 -45.93 -64.09
CA THR A 629 52.81 -47.00 -64.48
C THR A 629 53.43 -48.19 -65.24
N ASN A 630 54.66 -48.08 -65.77
CA ASN A 630 55.11 -49.01 -66.83
C ASN A 630 56.46 -49.74 -66.64
N ALA A 631 57.23 -49.53 -65.56
CA ALA A 631 58.44 -50.31 -65.24
C ALA A 631 58.94 -50.09 -63.79
N ASP A 632 59.55 -51.10 -63.16
CA ASP A 632 60.12 -51.03 -61.80
C ASP A 632 61.44 -50.25 -61.71
N THR A 633 62.12 -50.03 -62.84
CA THR A 633 63.42 -49.36 -62.94
C THR A 633 63.45 -48.33 -64.07
N LEU A 634 64.41 -47.42 -64.06
CA LEU A 634 64.69 -46.52 -65.18
C LEU A 634 65.19 -47.31 -66.40
N SER A 635 64.76 -46.91 -67.60
CA SER A 635 65.10 -47.63 -68.84
C SER A 635 66.57 -47.45 -69.27
N CYS A 636 67.24 -46.40 -68.80
CA CYS A 636 68.67 -46.12 -68.98
C CYS A 636 69.54 -46.60 -67.81
N ASP A 637 68.98 -46.85 -66.63
CA ASP A 637 69.71 -47.43 -65.50
C ASP A 637 68.82 -48.33 -64.66
N SER A 638 69.00 -49.65 -64.86
CA SER A 638 68.27 -50.67 -64.11
C SER A 638 68.57 -50.68 -62.60
N SER A 639 69.59 -49.95 -62.13
CA SER A 639 69.92 -49.83 -60.71
C SER A 639 69.05 -48.80 -59.97
N VAL A 640 68.42 -47.87 -60.69
CA VAL A 640 67.53 -46.86 -60.11
C VAL A 640 66.09 -47.37 -60.13
N LEU A 641 65.57 -47.69 -58.95
CA LEU A 641 64.20 -48.17 -58.76
C LEU A 641 63.19 -47.01 -58.86
N LYS A 642 62.10 -47.21 -59.60
CA LYS A 642 60.96 -46.29 -59.65
C LYS A 642 59.99 -46.49 -58.48
N SER A 643 60.03 -47.65 -57.82
CA SER A 643 59.29 -47.86 -56.58
C SER A 643 59.89 -47.05 -55.44
N ARG A 644 59.06 -46.65 -54.47
CA ARG A 644 59.51 -46.09 -53.19
C ARG A 644 60.39 -47.11 -52.46
N VAL A 645 61.56 -46.67 -52.01
CA VAL A 645 62.50 -47.45 -51.22
C VAL A 645 62.34 -47.06 -49.75
N SER A 646 61.88 -48.01 -48.94
CA SER A 646 61.71 -47.80 -47.50
C SER A 646 60.79 -46.60 -47.18
N THR A 647 61.12 -45.83 -46.14
CA THR A 647 60.39 -44.65 -45.66
C THR A 647 60.92 -43.34 -46.25
N GLU A 648 61.51 -43.37 -47.45
CA GLU A 648 62.03 -42.14 -48.06
C GLU A 648 60.91 -41.11 -48.25
N THR A 649 61.25 -39.84 -48.09
CA THR A 649 60.32 -38.72 -48.35
C THR A 649 60.15 -38.51 -49.85
N PRO A 650 59.09 -37.81 -50.30
CA PRO A 650 58.89 -37.45 -51.70
C PRO A 650 60.09 -36.69 -52.29
N LYS A 651 60.65 -35.73 -51.53
CA LYS A 651 61.89 -35.01 -51.92
C LYS A 651 63.09 -35.96 -52.06
N GLN A 652 63.27 -36.89 -51.13
CA GLN A 652 64.34 -37.89 -51.20
C GLN A 652 64.15 -38.86 -52.39
N TYR A 653 62.91 -39.21 -52.70
CA TYR A 653 62.57 -40.02 -53.85
C TYR A 653 62.98 -39.33 -55.16
N ILE A 654 62.59 -38.07 -55.35
CA ILE A 654 62.98 -37.29 -56.54
C ILE A 654 64.49 -37.06 -56.58
N ALA A 655 65.12 -36.75 -55.44
CA ALA A 655 66.57 -36.69 -55.30
C ALA A 655 67.26 -37.95 -55.83
N ARG A 656 66.74 -39.13 -55.48
CA ARG A 656 67.28 -40.42 -55.90
C ARG A 656 67.01 -40.72 -57.37
N VAL A 657 65.78 -40.53 -57.85
CA VAL A 657 65.40 -40.85 -59.23
C VAL A 657 66.15 -39.97 -60.25
N PHE A 658 66.41 -38.70 -59.92
CA PHE A 658 67.16 -37.77 -60.79
C PHE A 658 68.66 -37.64 -60.42
N SER A 659 69.24 -38.60 -59.70
CA SER A 659 70.65 -38.53 -59.27
C SER A 659 71.68 -38.98 -60.32
N LEU A 660 71.25 -39.37 -61.53
CA LEU A 660 72.14 -39.93 -62.55
C LEU A 660 73.10 -38.86 -63.10
N THR A 661 74.39 -38.96 -62.74
CA THR A 661 75.44 -38.03 -63.20
C THR A 661 75.73 -38.14 -64.69
N ALA A 662 75.49 -39.31 -65.30
CA ALA A 662 75.61 -39.52 -66.74
C ALA A 662 74.73 -38.54 -67.55
N CYS A 663 73.63 -38.08 -66.95
CA CYS A 663 72.73 -37.09 -67.52
C CYS A 663 73.23 -35.66 -67.43
N SER A 664 73.79 -35.26 -66.28
CA SER A 664 74.28 -33.89 -66.10
C SER A 664 75.54 -33.61 -66.91
N ASP A 665 76.47 -34.56 -66.94
CA ASP A 665 77.83 -34.32 -67.44
C ASP A 665 77.91 -34.30 -68.98
N ASN A 666 77.07 -35.10 -69.65
CA ASN A 666 77.14 -35.26 -71.10
C ASN A 666 76.17 -34.36 -71.89
N TYR A 667 75.09 -33.87 -71.27
CA TYR A 667 73.98 -33.23 -72.00
C TYR A 667 73.57 -31.86 -71.45
N SER A 668 74.34 -31.29 -70.51
CA SER A 668 74.00 -30.00 -69.86
C SER A 668 72.63 -30.01 -69.17
N PHE A 669 72.15 -31.19 -68.78
CA PHE A 669 70.86 -31.37 -68.13
C PHE A 669 70.99 -31.06 -66.63
N ASP A 670 70.26 -30.07 -66.14
CA ASP A 670 70.43 -29.58 -64.77
C ASP A 670 69.49 -30.31 -63.80
N ASN A 671 69.95 -31.46 -63.29
CA ASN A 671 69.23 -32.21 -62.26
C ASN A 671 68.98 -31.35 -61.00
N ALA A 672 69.85 -30.37 -60.69
CA ALA A 672 69.67 -29.50 -59.53
C ALA A 672 68.45 -28.58 -59.68
N ASN A 673 68.14 -28.14 -60.91
CA ASN A 673 66.92 -27.37 -61.17
C ASN A 673 65.66 -28.22 -60.99
N ILE A 674 65.68 -29.51 -61.36
CA ILE A 674 64.54 -30.41 -61.14
C ILE A 674 64.29 -30.62 -59.64
N HIS A 675 65.34 -30.85 -58.85
CA HIS A 675 65.19 -30.95 -57.40
C HIS A 675 64.64 -29.65 -56.81
N THR A 676 65.18 -28.51 -57.21
CA THR A 676 64.72 -27.20 -56.73
C THR A 676 63.25 -26.95 -57.09
N LEU A 677 62.86 -27.24 -58.33
CA LEU A 677 61.51 -27.03 -58.83
C LEU A 677 60.51 -27.98 -58.15
N TYR A 678 60.87 -29.25 -57.99
CA TYR A 678 60.04 -30.22 -57.28
C TYR A 678 59.92 -29.87 -55.79
N ASP A 679 61.00 -29.43 -55.15
CA ASP A 679 60.95 -28.99 -53.76
C ASP A 679 60.00 -27.79 -53.60
N GLN A 680 60.04 -26.83 -54.54
CA GLN A 680 59.10 -25.70 -54.57
C GLN A 680 57.64 -26.14 -54.80
N MET A 681 57.40 -27.07 -55.73
CA MET A 681 56.06 -27.63 -55.97
C MET A 681 55.54 -28.39 -54.74
N TYR A 682 56.39 -29.21 -54.11
CA TYR A 682 56.07 -29.96 -52.91
C TYR A 682 55.76 -29.04 -51.74
N ASP A 683 56.61 -28.04 -51.48
CA ASP A 683 56.42 -27.09 -50.38
C ASP A 683 55.16 -26.24 -50.60
N THR A 684 54.83 -25.91 -51.85
CA THR A 684 53.58 -25.21 -52.18
C THR A 684 52.35 -26.07 -51.95
N VAL A 685 52.36 -27.34 -52.39
CA VAL A 685 51.23 -28.26 -52.16
C VAL A 685 51.03 -28.49 -50.67
N ILE A 686 52.10 -28.74 -49.90
CA ILE A 686 52.01 -28.91 -48.44
C ILE A 686 51.48 -27.64 -47.76
N ALA A 687 51.94 -26.47 -48.17
CA ALA A 687 51.46 -25.21 -47.60
C ALA A 687 50.01 -24.92 -47.97
N ARG A 688 49.58 -25.17 -49.21
CA ARG A 688 48.19 -25.04 -49.63
C ARG A 688 47.28 -25.95 -48.81
N ASP A 689 47.64 -27.22 -48.75
CA ASP A 689 46.89 -28.24 -48.03
C ASP A 689 46.86 -27.95 -46.50
N GLY A 690 47.95 -27.43 -45.95
CA GLY A 690 48.03 -26.95 -44.57
C GLY A 690 47.16 -25.70 -44.31
N MET A 691 47.16 -24.74 -45.24
CA MET A 691 46.30 -23.56 -45.15
C MET A 691 44.81 -23.95 -45.18
N LEU A 692 44.40 -24.86 -46.07
CA LEU A 692 43.01 -25.36 -46.12
C LEU A 692 42.62 -26.08 -44.83
N ALA A 693 43.55 -26.85 -44.24
CA ALA A 693 43.34 -27.53 -42.98
C ALA A 693 43.18 -26.57 -41.79
N ASP A 694 44.02 -25.53 -41.72
CA ASP A 694 44.00 -24.55 -40.63
C ASP A 694 42.82 -23.57 -40.72
N LEU A 695 42.42 -23.21 -41.94
CA LEU A 695 41.18 -22.48 -42.17
C LEU A 695 39.95 -23.31 -41.79
N GLY A 696 39.99 -24.63 -42.00
CA GLY A 696 38.88 -25.52 -41.71
C GLY A 696 37.94 -25.71 -42.90
N ASP A 697 38.48 -25.81 -44.12
CA ASP A 697 37.66 -26.06 -45.31
C ASP A 697 36.92 -27.41 -45.18
N ALA A 698 35.60 -27.38 -45.27
CA ALA A 698 34.76 -28.55 -45.04
C ALA A 698 35.03 -29.70 -46.02
N THR A 699 35.43 -29.38 -47.26
CA THR A 699 35.72 -30.39 -48.29
C THR A 699 37.05 -31.08 -48.00
N TYR A 700 38.08 -30.30 -47.66
CA TYR A 700 39.40 -30.80 -47.33
C TYR A 700 39.41 -31.59 -46.01
N CYS A 701 38.75 -31.06 -44.97
CA CYS A 701 38.69 -31.69 -43.65
C CYS A 701 37.81 -32.95 -43.61
N ALA A 702 36.99 -33.21 -44.63
CA ALA A 702 36.24 -34.48 -44.73
C ALA A 702 37.17 -35.70 -44.95
N SER A 703 38.34 -35.50 -45.55
CA SER A 703 39.32 -36.56 -45.82
C SER A 703 40.65 -36.42 -45.08
N ASN A 704 40.88 -35.31 -44.39
CA ASN A 704 42.14 -34.97 -43.74
C ASN A 704 41.92 -34.54 -42.28
N THR A 705 42.97 -34.63 -41.46
CA THR A 705 42.93 -34.13 -40.09
C THR A 705 43.09 -32.61 -40.09
N CYS A 706 42.16 -31.91 -39.46
CA CYS A 706 42.20 -30.46 -39.26
C CYS A 706 42.10 -30.12 -37.76
N PRO A 707 42.76 -29.07 -37.26
CA PRO A 707 43.77 -28.24 -37.94
C PRO A 707 45.13 -28.96 -38.06
N THR A 708 46.11 -28.32 -38.69
CA THR A 708 47.49 -28.79 -38.67
C THR A 708 48.09 -28.70 -37.26
N PRO A 709 49.03 -29.58 -36.88
CA PRO A 709 49.80 -29.43 -35.65
C PRO A 709 50.54 -28.09 -35.53
N GLU A 710 50.93 -27.50 -36.67
CA GLU A 710 51.68 -26.26 -36.78
C GLU A 710 50.85 -25.03 -36.36
N LEU A 711 49.52 -25.08 -36.49
CA LEU A 711 48.64 -24.03 -35.96
C LEU A 711 48.71 -23.94 -34.43
N GLY A 712 49.03 -25.04 -33.72
CA GLY A 712 49.16 -25.05 -32.26
C GLY A 712 47.85 -24.92 -31.48
N HIS A 713 46.70 -25.00 -32.16
CA HIS A 713 45.37 -24.90 -31.59
C HIS A 713 44.56 -26.20 -31.81
N SER A 714 43.57 -26.46 -30.96
CA SER A 714 42.75 -27.69 -31.03
C SER A 714 41.61 -27.62 -32.05
N THR A 715 41.31 -26.43 -32.56
CA THR A 715 40.23 -26.14 -33.51
C THR A 715 40.76 -25.31 -34.67
N SER A 716 40.19 -25.53 -35.87
CA SER A 716 40.46 -24.67 -37.01
C SER A 716 39.91 -23.26 -36.79
N ILE A 717 40.27 -22.33 -37.68
CA ILE A 717 39.77 -20.95 -37.64
C ILE A 717 38.25 -20.91 -37.82
N MET A 718 37.70 -21.63 -38.82
CA MET A 718 36.26 -21.67 -39.06
C MET A 718 35.50 -22.38 -37.94
N ASP A 719 36.06 -23.44 -37.34
CA ASP A 719 35.44 -24.09 -36.18
C ASP A 719 35.39 -23.15 -34.96
N ALA A 720 36.45 -22.37 -34.74
CA ALA A 720 36.49 -21.39 -33.65
C ALA A 720 35.49 -20.24 -33.88
N LEU A 721 35.39 -19.73 -35.11
CA LEU A 721 34.40 -18.72 -35.47
C LEU A 721 32.96 -19.23 -35.31
N ALA A 722 32.69 -20.48 -35.73
CA ALA A 722 31.37 -21.09 -35.59
C ALA A 722 30.99 -21.36 -34.12
N ASP A 723 31.94 -21.79 -33.28
CA ASP A 723 31.73 -21.95 -31.83
C ASP A 723 31.44 -20.59 -31.18
N TYR A 724 32.20 -19.56 -31.54
CA TYR A 724 32.00 -18.20 -31.03
C TYR A 724 30.66 -17.60 -31.49
N GLU A 725 30.26 -17.76 -32.76
CA GLU A 725 28.94 -17.37 -33.27
C GLU A 725 27.82 -18.09 -32.50
N GLY A 726 27.96 -19.39 -32.24
CA GLY A 726 26.99 -20.17 -31.49
C GLY A 726 26.83 -19.71 -30.04
N LYS A 727 27.94 -19.39 -29.36
CA LYS A 727 27.93 -18.83 -28.01
C LYS A 727 27.33 -17.41 -27.99
N MET A 728 27.66 -16.57 -28.96
CA MET A 728 27.10 -15.21 -29.07
C MET A 728 25.60 -15.22 -29.36
N THR A 729 25.15 -16.14 -30.22
CA THR A 729 23.72 -16.36 -30.49
C THR A 729 22.97 -16.81 -29.24
N THR A 730 23.59 -17.68 -28.43
CA THR A 730 23.02 -18.11 -27.15
C THR A 730 22.93 -16.94 -26.16
N LEU A 731 24.01 -16.16 -26.04
CA LEU A 731 24.04 -14.96 -25.20
C LEU A 731 22.95 -13.95 -25.58
N MET A 732 22.75 -13.68 -26.88
CA MET A 732 21.68 -12.79 -27.32
C MET A 732 20.28 -13.38 -27.09
N SER A 733 20.11 -14.70 -27.24
CA SER A 733 18.86 -15.37 -26.88
C SER A 733 18.56 -15.29 -25.38
N ASP A 734 19.59 -15.33 -24.53
CA ASP A 734 19.45 -15.15 -23.09
C ASP A 734 19.03 -13.72 -22.76
N PHE A 735 19.63 -12.71 -23.41
CA PHE A 735 19.18 -11.31 -23.30
C PHE A 735 17.74 -11.10 -23.78
N ASP A 736 17.34 -11.72 -24.87
CA ASP A 736 15.95 -11.67 -25.36
C ASP A 736 14.96 -12.31 -24.39
N THR A 737 15.35 -13.43 -23.79
CA THR A 737 14.53 -14.13 -22.79
C THR A 737 14.38 -13.27 -21.55
N MET A 738 15.46 -12.64 -21.09
CA MET A 738 15.46 -11.70 -19.97
C MET A 738 14.58 -10.48 -20.26
N GLY A 739 14.67 -9.91 -21.46
CA GLY A 739 13.83 -8.80 -21.87
C GLY A 739 12.35 -9.12 -21.90
N ASN A 740 11.99 -10.23 -22.53
CA ASN A 740 10.58 -10.59 -22.69
C ASN A 740 9.93 -11.01 -21.36
N ASN A 741 10.66 -11.73 -20.50
CA ASN A 741 10.10 -12.20 -19.24
C ASN A 741 10.19 -11.14 -18.14
N MET A 742 11.39 -10.59 -17.90
CA MET A 742 11.62 -9.74 -16.72
C MET A 742 11.19 -8.31 -16.92
N VAL A 743 11.57 -7.69 -18.06
CA VAL A 743 11.13 -6.33 -18.35
C VAL A 743 9.63 -6.32 -18.60
N GLY A 744 9.10 -7.35 -19.25
CA GLY A 744 7.65 -7.57 -19.37
C GLY A 744 6.95 -7.60 -18.00
N ASP A 745 7.40 -8.46 -17.09
CA ASP A 745 6.81 -8.58 -15.74
C ASP A 745 7.00 -7.31 -14.90
N LEU A 746 8.17 -6.67 -14.96
CA LEU A 746 8.45 -5.41 -14.28
C LEU A 746 7.56 -4.29 -14.78
N VAL A 747 7.44 -4.12 -16.10
CA VAL A 747 6.55 -3.11 -16.72
C VAL A 747 5.10 -3.41 -16.38
N ASN A 748 4.68 -4.67 -16.36
CA ASN A 748 3.34 -5.05 -15.93
C ASN A 748 3.08 -4.69 -14.47
N HIS A 749 4.02 -4.99 -13.55
CA HIS A 749 3.90 -4.62 -12.15
C HIS A 749 3.89 -3.10 -11.93
N VAL A 750 4.74 -2.35 -12.64
CA VAL A 750 4.76 -0.89 -12.59
C VAL A 750 3.47 -0.30 -13.16
N ASN A 751 2.95 -0.82 -14.27
CA ASN A 751 1.68 -0.38 -14.86
C ASN A 751 0.50 -0.70 -13.96
N ASP A 752 0.43 -1.92 -13.40
CA ASP A 752 -0.58 -2.31 -12.42
C ASP A 752 -0.52 -1.40 -11.19
N PHE A 753 0.67 -1.04 -10.76
CA PHE A 753 0.87 -0.11 -9.66
C PHE A 753 0.36 1.29 -10.00
N VAL A 754 0.80 1.88 -11.11
CA VAL A 754 0.40 3.23 -11.54
C VAL A 754 -1.11 3.32 -11.79
N CYS A 755 -1.71 2.27 -12.36
CA CYS A 755 -3.13 2.27 -12.73
C CYS A 755 -4.06 1.99 -11.55
N ASN A 756 -3.66 1.12 -10.61
CA ASN A 756 -4.54 0.69 -9.52
C ASN A 756 -4.32 1.44 -8.19
N MET A 757 -3.28 2.27 -8.05
CA MET A 757 -2.93 2.96 -6.79
C MET A 757 -3.60 4.32 -6.59
N LYS A 758 -4.79 4.55 -7.17
CA LYS A 758 -5.60 5.74 -6.91
C LYS A 758 -6.70 5.42 -5.92
N CYS A 759 -6.62 6.04 -4.75
CA CYS A 759 -7.55 5.87 -3.63
C CYS A 759 -8.48 7.09 -3.45
N GLY A 760 -8.85 7.76 -4.56
CA GLY A 760 -9.75 8.92 -4.53
C GLY A 760 -11.13 8.67 -3.90
N PHE A 761 -11.51 7.41 -3.66
CA PHE A 761 -12.70 7.06 -2.87
C PHE A 761 -12.60 7.54 -1.41
N LEU A 762 -11.40 7.75 -0.87
CA LEU A 762 -11.18 8.24 0.49
C LEU A 762 -11.79 9.63 0.69
N ALA A 763 -11.71 10.51 -0.32
CA ALA A 763 -12.33 11.83 -0.26
C ALA A 763 -13.85 11.73 -0.11
N ALA A 764 -14.50 10.90 -0.95
CA ALA A 764 -15.93 10.66 -0.86
C ALA A 764 -16.35 10.03 0.49
N PHE A 765 -15.55 9.09 1.00
CA PHE A 765 -15.75 8.50 2.33
C PHE A 765 -15.69 9.56 3.44
N MET A 766 -14.67 10.42 3.45
CA MET A 766 -14.51 11.45 4.48
C MET A 766 -15.57 12.55 4.37
N ASP A 767 -16.05 12.86 3.16
CA ASP A 767 -17.19 13.75 2.93
C ASP A 767 -18.50 13.16 3.48
N GLU A 768 -18.80 11.90 3.16
CA GLU A 768 -19.97 11.19 3.69
C GLU A 768 -19.91 11.08 5.23
N LEU A 769 -18.73 10.80 5.77
CA LEU A 769 -18.52 10.76 7.21
C LEU A 769 -18.77 12.14 7.83
N GLN A 770 -18.23 13.21 7.25
CA GLN A 770 -18.44 14.55 7.78
C GLN A 770 -19.92 14.95 7.75
N ASP A 771 -20.63 14.66 6.67
CA ASP A 771 -22.06 14.96 6.58
C ASP A 771 -22.87 14.24 7.66
N ASN A 772 -22.61 12.94 7.87
CA ASN A 772 -23.30 12.17 8.91
C ASN A 772 -23.02 12.71 10.33
N TRP A 773 -21.78 13.14 10.62
CA TRP A 773 -21.41 13.72 11.92
C TRP A 773 -21.96 15.14 12.11
N CYS A 774 -21.75 16.01 11.12
CA CYS A 774 -21.93 17.44 11.26
C CYS A 774 -23.34 17.91 10.95
N VAL A 775 -24.06 17.19 10.09
CA VAL A 775 -25.42 17.54 9.71
C VAL A 775 -26.38 16.72 10.58
N ASP A 776 -26.33 15.40 10.48
CA ASP A 776 -27.37 14.55 11.05
C ASP A 776 -27.22 14.33 12.57
N LEU A 777 -26.02 13.95 13.02
CA LEU A 777 -25.76 13.66 14.44
C LEU A 777 -25.88 14.93 15.30
N LEU A 778 -25.18 15.99 14.90
CA LEU A 778 -25.18 17.27 15.61
C LEU A 778 -26.57 17.91 15.65
N SER A 779 -27.31 17.91 14.53
CA SER A 779 -28.70 18.40 14.50
C SER A 779 -29.58 17.62 15.49
N GLY A 780 -29.46 16.29 15.52
CA GLY A 780 -30.23 15.45 16.43
C GLY A 780 -29.95 15.73 17.91
N PHE A 781 -28.68 15.89 18.30
CA PHE A 781 -28.32 16.23 19.69
C PHE A 781 -28.80 17.62 20.09
N LEU A 782 -28.69 18.61 19.18
CA LEU A 782 -29.16 19.96 19.42
C LEU A 782 -30.69 20.00 19.60
N ASP A 783 -31.44 19.28 18.77
CA ASP A 783 -32.90 19.14 18.87
C ASP A 783 -33.32 18.56 20.23
N ILE A 784 -32.63 17.53 20.72
CA ILE A 784 -32.88 16.93 22.05
C ILE A 784 -32.56 17.94 23.16
N ALA A 785 -31.39 18.59 23.08
CA ALA A 785 -30.93 19.52 24.10
C ALA A 785 -31.86 20.74 24.23
N LEU A 786 -32.25 21.33 23.09
CA LEU A 786 -33.22 22.42 23.03
C LEU A 786 -34.58 21.99 23.56
N SER A 787 -35.06 20.81 23.17
CA SER A 787 -36.35 20.28 23.62
C SER A 787 -36.40 20.06 25.13
N LEU A 788 -35.30 19.59 25.75
CA LEU A 788 -35.18 19.44 27.20
C LEU A 788 -35.17 20.81 27.91
N VAL A 789 -34.40 21.78 27.42
CA VAL A 789 -34.40 23.13 28.01
C VAL A 789 -35.78 23.78 27.90
N LEU A 790 -36.45 23.67 26.75
CA LEU A 790 -37.80 24.18 26.55
C LEU A 790 -38.83 23.45 27.43
N LEU A 791 -38.70 22.13 27.60
CA LEU A 791 -39.52 21.37 28.55
C LEU A 791 -39.38 21.94 29.96
N ALA A 792 -38.15 22.20 30.42
CA ALA A 792 -37.91 22.79 31.73
C ALA A 792 -38.49 24.22 31.85
N CYS A 793 -38.33 25.04 30.80
CA CYS A 793 -38.89 26.39 30.74
C CYS A 793 -40.43 26.41 30.76
N PHE A 794 -41.11 25.50 30.05
CA PHE A 794 -42.57 25.40 30.05
C PHE A 794 -43.12 24.80 31.35
N ASN A 795 -42.37 23.92 31.98
CA ASN A 795 -42.74 23.31 33.25
C ASN A 795 -42.78 24.32 34.42
N ILE A 796 -41.94 25.37 34.39
CA ILE A 796 -41.98 26.43 35.41
C ILE A 796 -43.36 27.13 35.47
N PRO A 797 -43.91 27.71 34.39
CA PRO A 797 -45.26 28.28 34.37
C PRO A 797 -46.36 27.28 34.73
N VAL A 798 -46.24 26.02 34.31
CA VAL A 798 -47.20 24.94 34.66
C VAL A 798 -47.23 24.75 36.18
N CYS A 799 -46.07 24.63 36.82
CA CYS A 799 -45.94 24.52 38.27
C CYS A 799 -46.46 25.77 39.00
N MET A 800 -46.15 26.97 38.50
CA MET A 800 -46.67 28.23 39.06
C MET A 800 -48.20 28.31 38.96
N CYS A 801 -48.78 27.93 37.82
CA CYS A 801 -50.23 27.93 37.61
C CYS A 801 -50.90 26.91 38.53
N ALA A 802 -50.37 25.69 38.64
CA ALA A 802 -50.88 24.67 39.56
C ALA A 802 -50.83 25.17 41.02
N ALA A 803 -49.71 25.76 41.44
CA ALA A 803 -49.57 26.34 42.78
C ALA A 803 -50.57 27.47 43.08
N ILE A 804 -50.83 28.35 42.10
CA ILE A 804 -51.84 29.41 42.19
C ILE A 804 -53.26 28.83 42.26
N LEU A 805 -53.56 27.81 41.44
CA LEU A 805 -54.87 27.17 41.37
C LEU A 805 -55.22 26.46 42.68
N VAL A 806 -54.27 25.79 43.32
CA VAL A 806 -54.44 25.20 44.67
C VAL A 806 -54.92 26.26 45.68
N ASN A 807 -54.39 27.48 45.63
CA ASN A 807 -54.81 28.53 46.55
C ASN A 807 -56.19 29.09 46.21
N ARG A 808 -56.56 29.14 44.93
CA ARG A 808 -57.84 29.70 44.47
C ARG A 808 -59.00 28.72 44.65
N PHE A 809 -58.79 27.42 44.48
CA PHE A 809 -59.84 26.40 44.61
C PHE A 809 -60.26 26.14 46.06
N ARG A 810 -59.34 26.29 47.03
CA ARG A 810 -59.68 26.23 48.48
C ARG A 810 -60.72 27.26 48.94
N GLY A 811 -60.89 28.35 48.19
CA GLY A 811 -61.76 29.46 48.59
C GLY A 811 -63.25 29.30 48.27
N LYS A 812 -63.68 28.29 47.48
CA LYS A 812 -64.98 28.41 46.78
C LYS A 812 -66.03 27.29 46.95
N TRP A 813 -65.78 26.15 47.61
CA TRP A 813 -66.79 25.06 47.60
C TRP A 813 -67.38 24.63 48.96
N ARG A 814 -66.80 25.03 50.10
CA ARG A 814 -67.29 24.54 51.41
C ARG A 814 -68.59 25.17 51.93
N CYS A 815 -69.19 26.16 51.25
CA CYS A 815 -70.40 26.85 51.74
C CYS A 815 -71.59 26.90 50.75
N GLY A 816 -71.62 26.06 49.71
CA GLY A 816 -72.67 26.12 48.67
C GLY A 816 -73.96 25.33 48.96
N ILE A 817 -73.94 24.31 49.81
CA ILE A 817 -75.13 23.46 50.05
C ILE A 817 -75.92 23.92 51.29
N GLY A 818 -75.32 24.73 52.18
CA GLY A 818 -76.05 25.34 53.29
C GLY A 818 -77.02 26.46 52.87
N SER A 819 -76.79 27.13 51.73
CA SER A 819 -77.60 28.26 51.31
C SER A 819 -78.76 27.90 50.37
N LEU A 820 -78.76 26.72 49.74
CA LEU A 820 -79.89 26.27 48.92
C LEU A 820 -80.94 25.50 49.75
N VAL A 821 -80.60 24.99 50.93
CA VAL A 821 -81.55 24.35 51.87
C VAL A 821 -82.27 25.38 52.75
N LEU A 822 -81.73 26.59 52.92
CA LEU A 822 -82.40 27.67 53.68
C LEU A 822 -83.23 28.64 52.82
N ALA A 823 -83.23 28.50 51.49
CA ALA A 823 -84.12 29.26 50.61
C ALA A 823 -85.38 28.47 50.20
N GLY A 824 -85.59 27.25 50.73
CA GLY A 824 -86.71 26.37 50.41
C GLY A 824 -87.58 25.96 51.61
N ALA A 825 -87.43 26.59 52.77
CA ALA A 825 -88.26 26.33 53.95
C ALA A 825 -88.96 27.60 54.44
N ASP A 826 -89.74 28.23 53.56
CA ASP A 826 -90.90 29.01 53.98
C ASP A 826 -92.14 28.31 53.44
N GLU A 827 -92.72 27.45 54.30
CA GLU A 827 -94.16 27.37 54.52
C GLU A 827 -94.43 26.48 55.74
N GLY A 828 -94.57 27.12 56.91
CA GLY A 828 -95.34 26.58 58.04
C GLY A 828 -94.55 25.92 59.18
N GLY A 829 -94.14 26.70 60.19
CA GLY A 829 -93.48 26.12 61.36
C GLY A 829 -93.17 27.02 62.56
N ARG A 830 -94.14 27.81 63.02
CA ARG A 830 -94.34 28.26 64.42
C ARG A 830 -93.11 28.79 65.21
N VAL A 831 -93.09 30.11 65.36
CA VAL A 831 -92.27 30.89 66.30
C VAL A 831 -92.58 30.55 67.76
N VAL A 832 -91.58 30.07 68.51
CA VAL A 832 -91.42 30.13 69.98
C VAL A 832 -89.90 30.07 70.20
N GLY A 833 -89.20 30.91 70.94
CA GLY A 833 -89.46 32.07 71.77
C GLY A 833 -88.08 32.48 72.32
N SER A 834 -87.87 33.77 72.49
CA SER A 834 -86.67 34.37 73.08
C SER A 834 -86.41 33.84 74.50
N GLY A 835 -85.15 33.51 74.81
CA GLY A 835 -84.71 33.24 76.18
C GLY A 835 -83.21 33.47 76.35
N LYS A 836 -82.84 34.70 76.77
CA LYS A 836 -81.66 34.93 77.60
C LYS A 836 -81.73 34.01 78.81
N TYR A 837 -80.64 33.33 79.19
CA TYR A 837 -80.29 33.15 80.60
C TYR A 837 -78.78 32.92 80.76
N ASP A 838 -78.29 33.56 81.81
CA ASP A 838 -76.93 33.71 82.27
C ASP A 838 -76.28 32.41 82.78
N ALA A 839 -74.97 32.53 83.06
CA ALA A 839 -74.16 31.56 83.80
C ALA A 839 -74.79 31.14 85.14
N PRO A 840 -74.38 29.96 85.64
CA PRO A 840 -73.80 29.99 86.98
C PRO A 840 -72.55 29.10 87.16
N ASP A 841 -71.80 29.51 88.17
CA ASP A 841 -70.65 28.86 88.78
C ASP A 841 -71.04 27.59 89.58
N GLY A 842 -70.07 26.71 89.85
CA GLY A 842 -70.05 25.92 91.10
C GLY A 842 -70.03 24.38 91.01
N GLU A 843 -68.84 23.83 91.27
CA GLU A 843 -68.50 22.65 92.09
C GLU A 843 -69.24 21.30 91.98
N GLY A 844 -68.45 20.21 91.88
CA GLY A 844 -68.75 18.97 92.62
C GLY A 844 -68.59 17.62 91.89
N ALA A 845 -67.35 17.08 91.93
CA ALA A 845 -66.96 15.68 92.24
C ALA A 845 -67.37 14.44 91.39
N SER A 846 -66.41 13.50 91.46
CA SER A 846 -66.40 12.02 91.26
C SER A 846 -66.30 11.41 89.84
N GLU A 847 -65.05 11.06 89.48
CA GLU A 847 -64.55 9.68 89.30
C GLU A 847 -65.56 8.58 88.92
N GLU A 848 -65.48 8.03 87.70
CA GLU A 848 -65.38 6.57 87.46
C GLU A 848 -65.07 6.22 85.99
N ALA A 849 -64.59 5.01 85.80
CA ALA A 849 -63.71 4.51 84.74
C ALA A 849 -64.38 4.08 83.40
N ALA A 850 -63.52 4.08 82.35
CA ALA A 850 -63.36 3.18 81.19
C ALA A 850 -64.58 2.46 80.54
N PRO A 851 -64.54 2.19 79.22
CA PRO A 851 -63.81 1.00 78.78
C PRO A 851 -62.95 1.16 77.51
N VAL A 852 -61.87 0.39 77.52
CA VAL A 852 -60.98 0.05 76.41
C VAL A 852 -61.77 -0.76 75.37
N ILE A 853 -61.67 -0.39 74.09
CA ILE A 853 -62.15 -1.20 72.96
C ILE A 853 -60.91 -1.77 72.26
N GLU A 854 -60.78 -3.09 72.38
CA GLU A 854 -59.85 -3.95 71.64
C GLU A 854 -60.19 -3.95 70.13
N MET A 855 -59.16 -3.95 69.30
CA MET A 855 -59.24 -4.29 67.87
C MET A 855 -58.59 -5.67 67.65
N PRO A 856 -59.17 -6.53 66.79
CA PRO A 856 -58.79 -7.92 66.69
C PRO A 856 -57.51 -8.16 65.90
N GLU A 857 -56.74 -9.11 66.43
CA GLU A 857 -55.60 -9.81 65.85
C GLU A 857 -56.03 -10.62 64.61
N VAL A 858 -55.36 -10.41 63.47
CA VAL A 858 -55.51 -11.23 62.26
C VAL A 858 -54.20 -11.99 62.04
N ALA A 859 -54.37 -13.30 61.90
CA ALA A 859 -53.36 -14.32 61.85
C ALA A 859 -52.41 -14.22 60.65
N LYS A 860 -51.16 -14.62 60.90
CA LYS A 860 -50.21 -15.17 59.92
C LYS A 860 -50.76 -16.49 59.39
N ASP A 861 -50.68 -16.68 58.08
CA ASP A 861 -50.68 -18.00 57.46
C ASP A 861 -49.45 -18.08 56.56
N ASP A 862 -48.59 -19.06 56.85
CA ASP A 862 -47.43 -19.45 56.06
C ASP A 862 -47.92 -20.44 54.98
N GLY A 863 -47.43 -20.31 53.75
CA GLY A 863 -47.76 -21.26 52.69
C GLY A 863 -46.86 -21.12 51.47
N ASP A 864 -45.83 -21.96 51.42
CA ASP A 864 -45.01 -22.31 50.25
C ASP A 864 -45.84 -22.63 49.00
N MET A 865 -45.34 -22.26 47.82
CA MET A 865 -44.88 -23.17 46.75
C MET A 865 -44.81 -22.47 45.36
N ALA A 866 -43.73 -22.81 44.65
CA ALA A 866 -43.43 -22.63 43.21
C ALA A 866 -42.92 -21.27 42.73
#